data_AF-A0A1G3WK51-F1
#
_entry.id   AF-A0A1G3WK51-F1
#
_cell.length_a   1.000
_cell.length_b   1.000
_cell.length_c   1.000
_cell.angle_alpha   90.00
_cell.angle_beta   90.00
_cell.angle_gamma   90.00
#
_symmetry.space_group_name_H-M   'P 1'
#
loop_
_entity.id
_entity.type
_entity.pdbx_description
1 polymer ?
#
loop_
_entity_poly.entity_id
_entity_poly.type
_entity_poly.pdbx_seq_one_letter_code
_entity_poly.pdbx_strand_id
1 'polypeptide(L)'
;MALLSFALVGCDRPATTTAALRYVVVFDSDGGNTVPSQTILHGQTVVRPLNPTKDGFTFEYWYISDPLVEYVFSTPVTGSLFLNARWTEIIPSELTDAELIEADIANLVDTIIVSEYELYLPSKGKINRSTIRWTTDSEYISTTGFLLPVPDGEPVTTGVIVGEFTLNATKVSHSFTVPLYSEADVELTDTRVVPFTNVTTEYEVPDGDVTLYFEDGGYVPYIKLLDFFDLLEGFIDPGVEFTITKTDTTLEMMYQYYDADFDETYDLILTVDATENTISTNDPGFYWAYVYSTETNYGRHIDYVADHPEDYYEEGEYVVYDLDAYFMDITTVDGDVVLPYYIVNQIFAGSSYYNVYYNYDGLFGIYALPEAGSSEYRAIKVSSMNNEDIPADLLVHTFNMLAFDLDYFYGLKDIMGIDSYYDILLAQKNKLLNDDPEDFDYALRDLLLKTIDEPHTSYGYPSYFNKSAWEGPELNQLTYYGSRFQTWYYDGYVDVDTAIETKWGANPDGGWNAYGPDRPHFWFLDDVTVSILLDDFNTTDMEESAVYDALLANQQLKAADIAAVLPEIAGGTKFFYYNSSSETNDQLEVLVKGLDGSYLGTYHDALVAIGYQYVLEATEDETKGAGYFVKTVDEGGTSVTYMVQIAFDVDFNLFYVGIIDKAPISFAGTWPFVTDVFASVQADSAVYLEMLFDQILAIQPDLENVLLDLSWNTGGNIGALYRIVGFITDQPFAVSGIDGDTGGVSTYHVQIDGVPCYSTLNWGLLITPLTFSAANQMATIFMENDLGPIIGVRSGGGACSITPILLPNGTAFTMSSNNINAYRTGTGTVEDPYVYNHNEFGIVPDVEIDIADIYDADTILQIFPA
;
A
#
# COMPACT_ATOMS: atom_id res chain seq x y z
N MET A 1 6.21 -70.37 28.44
CA MET A 1 6.47 -71.70 27.83
C MET A 1 5.52 -72.69 28.49
N ALA A 2 4.92 -73.63 27.74
CA ALA A 2 3.72 -74.43 28.12
C ALA A 2 2.47 -73.55 28.35
N LEU A 3 1.33 -73.66 27.66
CA LEU A 3 0.88 -74.53 26.55
C LEU A 3 0.34 -75.94 26.93
N LEU A 4 -1.01 -76.09 26.91
CA LEU A 4 -1.83 -77.33 26.77
C LEU A 4 -1.77 -78.38 27.91
N SER A 5 -2.70 -79.35 28.09
CA SER A 5 -4.06 -79.62 27.51
C SER A 5 -4.86 -80.66 28.34
N PHE A 6 -6.14 -80.86 27.97
CA PHE A 6 -7.02 -82.05 28.07
C PHE A 6 -6.37 -83.46 28.22
N ALA A 7 -7.07 -84.56 28.63
CA ALA A 7 -8.30 -84.81 29.41
C ALA A 7 -8.65 -86.33 29.46
N LEU A 8 -9.60 -86.72 30.33
CA LEU A 8 -10.61 -87.81 30.18
C LEU A 8 -10.25 -89.33 30.32
N VAL A 9 -11.32 -90.09 30.63
CA VAL A 9 -11.51 -91.58 30.68
C VAL A 9 -10.78 -92.36 31.80
N GLY A 10 -11.42 -93.25 32.59
CA GLY A 10 -12.86 -93.52 32.79
C GLY A 10 -13.19 -94.93 33.33
N CYS A 11 -14.35 -95.08 33.99
CA CYS A 11 -15.12 -96.33 34.25
C CYS A 11 -14.54 -97.42 35.21
N ASP A 12 -15.34 -98.19 35.98
CA ASP A 12 -16.74 -98.03 36.45
C ASP A 12 -17.08 -99.00 37.63
N ARG A 13 -17.97 -98.57 38.56
CA ARG A 13 -18.80 -99.36 39.53
C ARG A 13 -18.13 -100.36 40.53
N PRO A 14 -18.83 -100.78 41.63
CA PRO A 14 -19.94 -100.20 42.43
C PRO A 14 -19.49 -100.07 43.95
N ALA A 15 -20.25 -100.17 45.07
CA ALA A 15 -21.66 -100.47 45.41
C ALA A 15 -22.08 -99.96 46.83
N THR A 16 -23.39 -99.90 47.10
CA THR A 16 -24.10 -100.07 48.40
C THR A 16 -23.57 -99.48 49.73
N THR A 17 -23.87 -98.19 49.93
CA THR A 17 -24.75 -97.66 51.01
C THR A 17 -24.56 -98.05 52.49
N THR A 18 -24.30 -97.02 53.30
CA THR A 18 -25.07 -96.73 54.53
C THR A 18 -25.59 -95.29 54.44
N ALA A 19 -26.80 -95.00 54.94
CA ALA A 19 -27.40 -93.67 54.79
C ALA A 19 -26.83 -92.67 55.81
N ALA A 20 -26.18 -91.61 55.33
CA ALA A 20 -25.65 -90.53 56.16
C ALA A 20 -26.44 -89.21 55.94
N LEU A 21 -26.46 -88.35 56.97
CA LEU A 21 -27.12 -87.04 56.92
C LEU A 21 -26.59 -86.19 55.77
N ARG A 22 -27.45 -85.33 55.22
CA ARG A 22 -27.12 -84.38 54.16
C ARG A 22 -27.60 -82.98 54.52
N TYR A 23 -26.85 -81.99 54.07
CA TYR A 23 -27.15 -80.57 54.18
C TYR A 23 -27.04 -79.91 52.81
N VAL A 24 -27.74 -78.80 52.63
CA VAL A 24 -27.68 -78.01 51.39
C VAL A 24 -26.80 -76.79 51.64
N VAL A 25 -25.88 -76.56 50.73
CA VAL A 25 -25.08 -75.34 50.66
C VAL A 25 -25.52 -74.57 49.42
N VAL A 26 -26.19 -73.44 49.65
CA VAL A 26 -26.65 -72.53 48.61
C VAL A 26 -25.57 -71.49 48.37
N PHE A 27 -25.28 -71.21 47.10
CA PHE A 27 -24.38 -70.13 46.69
C PHE A 27 -25.24 -68.95 46.23
N ASP A 28 -25.09 -67.81 46.88
CA ASP A 28 -25.67 -66.54 46.45
C ASP A 28 -24.59 -65.68 45.80
N SER A 29 -24.66 -65.58 44.48
CA SER A 29 -23.71 -64.81 43.67
C SER A 29 -23.88 -63.29 43.80
N ASP A 30 -24.81 -62.80 44.62
CA ASP A 30 -25.09 -61.37 44.81
C ASP A 30 -25.30 -60.64 43.47
N GLY A 31 -26.26 -61.15 42.69
CA GLY A 31 -26.57 -60.64 41.35
C GLY A 31 -25.60 -61.07 40.24
N GLY A 32 -24.48 -61.74 40.55
CA GLY A 32 -23.66 -62.44 39.56
C GLY A 32 -24.33 -63.69 38.99
N ASN A 33 -23.69 -64.36 38.03
CA ASN A 33 -24.24 -65.55 37.37
C ASN A 33 -24.61 -66.69 38.34
N THR A 34 -25.65 -67.46 38.00
CA THR A 34 -26.24 -68.46 38.89
C THR A 34 -25.29 -69.62 39.20
N VAL A 35 -24.87 -69.75 40.46
CA VAL A 35 -24.04 -70.86 40.94
C VAL A 35 -24.91 -71.96 41.56
N PRO A 36 -24.91 -73.21 41.03
CA PRO A 36 -25.78 -74.27 41.55
C PRO A 36 -25.47 -74.67 43.01
N SER A 37 -26.52 -74.77 43.84
CA SER A 37 -26.42 -75.26 45.22
C SER A 37 -25.95 -76.72 45.28
N GLN A 38 -25.13 -77.06 46.28
CA GLN A 38 -24.59 -78.40 46.49
C GLN A 38 -25.27 -79.10 47.68
N THR A 39 -25.41 -80.43 47.61
CA THR A 39 -25.93 -81.24 48.73
C THR A 39 -24.81 -82.11 49.31
N ILE A 40 -24.24 -81.65 50.42
CA ILE A 40 -23.05 -82.22 51.06
C ILE A 40 -23.46 -83.19 52.18
N LEU A 41 -22.66 -84.24 52.40
CA LEU A 41 -22.86 -85.19 53.51
C LEU A 41 -22.32 -84.62 54.82
N HIS A 42 -22.96 -84.90 55.96
CA HIS A 42 -22.50 -84.44 57.27
C HIS A 42 -21.03 -84.81 57.52
N GLY A 43 -20.20 -83.81 57.83
CA GLY A 43 -18.76 -83.98 58.03
C GLY A 43 -17.93 -84.13 56.76
N GLN A 44 -18.50 -83.90 55.57
CA GLN A 44 -17.76 -83.71 54.31
C GLN A 44 -17.66 -82.22 53.97
N THR A 45 -16.72 -81.87 53.09
CA THR A 45 -16.43 -80.48 52.68
C THR A 45 -17.27 -80.06 51.48
N VAL A 46 -17.42 -78.74 51.29
CA VAL A 46 -18.02 -78.17 50.08
C VAL A 46 -16.99 -78.24 48.94
N VAL A 47 -17.43 -78.55 47.71
CA VAL A 47 -16.55 -78.41 46.54
C VAL A 47 -16.57 -76.94 46.13
N ARG A 48 -15.41 -76.26 46.09
CA ARG A 48 -15.36 -74.86 45.60
C ARG A 48 -15.92 -74.81 44.17
N PRO A 49 -16.98 -74.01 43.89
CA PRO A 49 -17.48 -73.85 42.54
C PRO A 49 -16.44 -73.09 41.70
N LEU A 50 -16.68 -72.97 40.39
CA LEU A 50 -16.02 -71.92 39.62
C LEU A 50 -16.37 -70.55 40.26
N ASN A 51 -15.42 -69.62 40.25
CA ASN A 51 -15.70 -68.25 40.67
C ASN A 51 -16.84 -67.69 39.79
N PRO A 52 -17.88 -67.05 40.36
CA PRO A 52 -18.94 -66.44 39.59
C PRO A 52 -18.44 -65.23 38.81
N THR A 53 -19.26 -64.76 37.86
CA THR A 53 -19.02 -63.53 37.07
C THR A 53 -20.15 -62.54 37.30
N LYS A 54 -19.80 -61.26 37.51
CA LYS A 54 -20.71 -60.13 37.69
C LYS A 54 -20.08 -58.94 36.97
N ASP A 55 -20.77 -58.38 35.99
CA ASP A 55 -20.19 -57.35 35.12
C ASP A 55 -19.83 -56.10 35.93
N GLY A 56 -18.64 -55.53 35.69
CA GLY A 56 -18.07 -54.44 36.48
C GLY A 56 -17.32 -54.86 37.77
N PHE A 57 -17.35 -56.14 38.16
CA PHE A 57 -16.76 -56.61 39.42
C PHE A 57 -15.82 -57.81 39.26
N THR A 58 -14.71 -57.80 39.99
CA THR A 58 -13.85 -58.97 40.19
C THR A 58 -14.33 -59.76 41.40
N PHE A 59 -14.52 -61.07 41.24
CA PHE A 59 -14.82 -61.97 42.36
C PHE A 59 -13.56 -62.26 43.19
N GLU A 60 -13.64 -62.11 44.50
CA GLU A 60 -12.56 -62.48 45.42
C GLU A 60 -12.80 -63.88 46.03
N TYR A 61 -13.79 -63.98 46.91
CA TYR A 61 -14.05 -65.17 47.72
C TYR A 61 -15.52 -65.32 48.13
N TRP A 62 -15.84 -66.49 48.69
CA TRP A 62 -17.14 -66.79 49.30
C TRP A 62 -17.08 -66.55 50.81
N TYR A 63 -18.16 -66.10 51.44
CA TYR A 63 -18.27 -65.95 52.90
C TYR A 63 -19.64 -66.42 53.41
N ILE A 64 -19.77 -66.69 54.72
CA ILE A 64 -21.07 -67.08 55.32
C ILE A 64 -21.82 -65.84 55.83
N SER A 65 -21.40 -65.30 56.98
CA SER A 65 -22.11 -64.24 57.70
C SER A 65 -21.31 -62.95 57.90
N ASP A 66 -19.98 -63.04 57.81
CA ASP A 66 -19.06 -61.90 57.92
C ASP A 66 -18.37 -61.71 56.56
N PRO A 67 -18.57 -60.58 55.86
CA PRO A 67 -18.01 -60.34 54.53
C PRO A 67 -16.48 -60.15 54.53
N LEU A 68 -15.83 -60.06 55.70
CA LEU A 68 -14.37 -59.92 55.83
C LEU A 68 -13.66 -61.26 56.08
N VAL A 69 -14.38 -62.39 56.08
CA VAL A 69 -13.83 -63.71 56.42
C VAL A 69 -14.13 -64.73 55.30
N GLU A 70 -13.12 -65.07 54.49
CA GLU A 70 -13.25 -66.12 53.47
C GLU A 70 -13.68 -67.47 54.09
N TYR A 71 -14.68 -68.09 53.47
CA TYR A 71 -15.08 -69.45 53.76
C TYR A 71 -14.01 -70.45 53.26
N VAL A 72 -13.25 -70.98 54.20
CA VAL A 72 -12.25 -72.02 53.92
C VAL A 72 -12.95 -73.33 53.55
N PHE A 73 -12.95 -73.66 52.25
CA PHE A 73 -13.67 -74.82 51.68
C PHE A 73 -13.26 -76.20 52.24
N SER A 74 -12.14 -76.33 52.94
CA SER A 74 -11.78 -77.55 53.68
C SER A 74 -12.51 -77.71 55.03
N THR A 75 -13.38 -76.78 55.40
CA THR A 75 -14.20 -76.85 56.62
C THR A 75 -15.33 -77.88 56.47
N PRO A 76 -15.47 -78.88 57.37
CA PRO A 76 -16.54 -79.87 57.29
C PRO A 76 -17.95 -79.26 57.49
N VAL A 77 -18.87 -79.61 56.60
CA VAL A 77 -20.27 -79.17 56.62
C VAL A 77 -21.05 -79.97 57.68
N THR A 78 -21.40 -79.30 58.78
CA THR A 78 -22.17 -79.87 59.91
C THR A 78 -23.61 -79.37 59.96
N GLY A 79 -23.99 -78.43 59.09
CA GLY A 79 -25.34 -77.86 58.93
C GLY A 79 -25.53 -77.32 57.50
N SER A 80 -26.74 -76.93 57.12
CA SER A 80 -26.98 -76.22 55.85
C SER A 80 -26.45 -74.80 55.93
N LEU A 81 -25.88 -74.30 54.84
CA LEU A 81 -25.18 -73.01 54.78
C LEU A 81 -25.63 -72.19 53.56
N PHE A 82 -25.52 -70.87 53.69
CA PHE A 82 -25.49 -69.95 52.55
C PHE A 82 -24.06 -69.43 52.42
N LEU A 83 -23.55 -69.40 51.19
CA LEU A 83 -22.26 -68.82 50.84
C LEU A 83 -22.52 -67.67 49.89
N ASN A 84 -22.22 -66.46 50.35
CA ASN A 84 -22.42 -65.21 49.64
C ASN A 84 -21.12 -64.81 48.93
N ALA A 85 -21.23 -64.24 47.73
CA ALA A 85 -20.07 -63.79 46.97
C ALA A 85 -19.52 -62.45 47.49
N ARG A 86 -18.20 -62.34 47.65
CA ARG A 86 -17.49 -61.08 47.87
C ARG A 86 -16.91 -60.57 46.55
N TRP A 87 -17.20 -59.31 46.27
CA TRP A 87 -16.87 -58.60 45.04
C TRP A 87 -16.02 -57.37 45.35
N THR A 88 -15.09 -57.06 44.45
CA THR A 88 -14.34 -55.80 44.40
C THR A 88 -14.57 -55.16 43.02
N GLU A 89 -14.86 -53.87 43.01
CA GLU A 89 -15.25 -53.10 41.82
C GLU A 89 -14.06 -52.83 40.90
N ILE A 90 -14.28 -52.82 39.58
CA ILE A 90 -13.24 -52.55 38.58
C ILE A 90 -13.26 -51.07 38.25
N ILE A 91 -12.22 -50.34 38.69
CA ILE A 91 -12.06 -48.90 38.45
C ILE A 91 -10.96 -48.70 37.39
N PRO A 92 -11.27 -48.18 36.18
CA PRO A 92 -10.27 -47.65 35.25
C PRO A 92 -9.63 -46.38 35.84
N SER A 93 -8.31 -46.20 35.70
CA SER A 93 -7.57 -45.18 36.46
C SER A 93 -6.69 -44.23 35.64
N GLU A 94 -6.88 -44.17 34.32
CA GLU A 94 -6.25 -43.19 33.41
C GLU A 94 -7.33 -42.72 32.43
N LEU A 95 -7.38 -41.43 32.13
CA LEU A 95 -8.27 -40.89 31.09
C LEU A 95 -7.72 -41.24 29.70
N THR A 96 -8.60 -41.49 28.75
CA THR A 96 -8.21 -41.65 27.34
C THR A 96 -7.85 -40.31 26.70
N ASP A 97 -7.06 -40.33 25.62
CA ASP A 97 -6.74 -39.12 24.84
C ASP A 97 -8.00 -38.34 24.42
N ALA A 98 -9.12 -39.03 24.18
CA ALA A 98 -10.40 -38.40 23.87
C ALA A 98 -10.97 -37.65 25.08
N GLU A 99 -11.01 -38.27 26.27
CA GLU A 99 -11.48 -37.61 27.51
C GLU A 99 -10.56 -36.44 27.94
N LEU A 100 -9.26 -36.51 27.61
CA LEU A 100 -8.31 -35.40 27.79
C LEU A 100 -8.58 -34.25 26.79
N ILE A 101 -8.96 -34.57 25.55
CA ILE A 101 -9.40 -33.57 24.56
C ILE A 101 -10.75 -32.93 24.98
N GLU A 102 -11.72 -33.71 25.43
CA GLU A 102 -13.01 -33.19 25.94
C GLU A 102 -12.81 -32.21 27.11
N ALA A 103 -11.79 -32.42 27.96
CA ALA A 103 -11.44 -31.48 29.02
C ALA A 103 -10.78 -30.19 28.50
N ASP A 104 -10.04 -30.23 27.38
CA ASP A 104 -9.56 -29.02 26.70
C ASP A 104 -10.71 -28.26 26.02
N ILE A 105 -11.63 -28.98 25.34
CA ILE A 105 -12.84 -28.43 24.71
C ILE A 105 -13.74 -27.75 25.76
N ALA A 106 -14.08 -28.45 26.83
CA ALA A 106 -14.96 -27.95 27.88
C ALA A 106 -14.38 -26.78 28.68
N ASN A 107 -13.08 -26.49 28.55
CA ASN A 107 -12.49 -25.27 29.10
C ASN A 107 -12.63 -24.05 28.18
N LEU A 108 -12.84 -24.26 26.88
CA LEU A 108 -12.91 -23.21 25.86
C LEU A 108 -14.34 -22.72 25.60
N VAL A 109 -15.36 -23.56 25.80
CA VAL A 109 -16.78 -23.23 25.52
C VAL A 109 -17.23 -21.91 26.15
N ASP A 110 -16.91 -21.68 27.43
CA ASP A 110 -17.33 -20.48 28.16
C ASP A 110 -16.39 -19.27 27.93
N THR A 111 -15.39 -19.38 27.04
CA THR A 111 -14.37 -18.35 26.81
C THR A 111 -13.98 -18.16 25.34
N ILE A 112 -14.78 -18.66 24.38
CA ILE A 112 -14.44 -18.57 22.94
C ILE A 112 -14.88 -17.24 22.31
N ILE A 113 -15.90 -16.57 22.84
CA ILE A 113 -16.31 -15.23 22.43
C ILE A 113 -15.66 -14.22 23.39
N VAL A 114 -15.04 -13.16 22.86
CA VAL A 114 -14.42 -12.09 23.64
C VAL A 114 -15.21 -10.78 23.51
N SER A 115 -15.55 -10.38 22.29
CA SER A 115 -16.44 -9.25 21.93
C SER A 115 -17.36 -9.64 20.76
N GLU A 116 -18.08 -8.70 20.12
CA GLU A 116 -18.70 -8.96 18.81
C GLU A 116 -17.70 -9.09 17.65
N TYR A 117 -16.48 -8.54 17.78
CA TYR A 117 -15.44 -8.59 16.75
C TYR A 117 -14.31 -9.62 17.00
N GLU A 118 -14.18 -10.19 18.21
CA GLU A 118 -13.09 -11.09 18.60
C GLU A 118 -13.55 -12.45 19.20
N LEU A 119 -12.94 -13.53 18.72
CA LEU A 119 -12.98 -14.90 19.25
C LEU A 119 -11.61 -15.37 19.72
N TYR A 120 -11.54 -15.93 20.93
CA TYR A 120 -10.34 -16.57 21.45
C TYR A 120 -10.14 -17.96 20.80
N LEU A 121 -9.34 -18.02 19.73
CA LEU A 121 -9.07 -19.23 18.93
C LEU A 121 -7.65 -19.83 19.16
N PRO A 122 -7.30 -20.31 20.37
CA PRO A 122 -5.94 -20.79 20.66
C PRO A 122 -5.53 -22.01 19.82
N SER A 123 -4.27 -22.06 19.40
CA SER A 123 -3.68 -23.23 18.70
C SER A 123 -3.39 -24.44 19.62
N LYS A 124 -3.60 -24.29 20.93
CA LYS A 124 -3.37 -25.32 21.96
C LYS A 124 -4.41 -25.27 23.06
N GLY A 125 -4.97 -26.43 23.41
CA GLY A 125 -5.80 -26.59 24.60
C GLY A 125 -5.05 -26.21 25.89
N LYS A 126 -5.78 -25.67 26.87
CA LYS A 126 -5.22 -25.04 28.08
C LYS A 126 -4.78 -26.04 29.14
N ILE A 127 -5.45 -27.20 29.23
CA ILE A 127 -5.28 -28.20 30.28
C ILE A 127 -4.34 -29.31 29.82
N ASN A 128 -4.66 -29.97 28.70
CA ASN A 128 -3.97 -31.15 28.20
C ASN A 128 -3.12 -30.90 26.95
N ARG A 129 -3.08 -29.65 26.48
CA ARG A 129 -2.20 -29.18 25.38
C ARG A 129 -2.44 -29.90 24.06
N SER A 130 -3.66 -30.37 23.82
CA SER A 130 -4.11 -30.83 22.49
C SER A 130 -3.85 -29.73 21.45
N THR A 131 -3.46 -30.12 20.24
CA THR A 131 -3.25 -29.17 19.13
C THR A 131 -4.58 -28.89 18.48
N ILE A 132 -4.92 -27.61 18.31
CA ILE A 132 -6.18 -27.20 17.72
C ILE A 132 -5.92 -26.64 16.32
N ARG A 133 -6.75 -27.01 15.36
CA ARG A 133 -6.84 -26.35 14.04
C ARG A 133 -8.25 -25.83 13.84
N TRP A 134 -8.37 -24.57 13.44
CA TRP A 134 -9.64 -23.90 13.20
C TRP A 134 -10.06 -23.95 11.73
N THR A 135 -11.35 -24.04 11.49
CA THR A 135 -12.03 -23.98 10.20
C THR A 135 -13.47 -23.49 10.40
N THR A 136 -13.98 -22.63 9.52
CA THR A 136 -15.38 -22.19 9.49
C THR A 136 -15.96 -22.36 8.09
N ASP A 137 -17.29 -22.48 8.00
CA ASP A 137 -18.11 -22.39 6.80
C ASP A 137 -18.93 -21.08 6.75
N SER A 138 -18.69 -20.15 7.67
CA SER A 138 -19.30 -18.81 7.69
C SER A 138 -18.46 -17.81 6.90
N GLU A 139 -19.13 -16.93 6.17
CA GLU A 139 -18.48 -15.84 5.44
C GLU A 139 -18.11 -14.66 6.35
N TYR A 140 -18.71 -14.54 7.53
CA TYR A 140 -18.49 -13.43 8.48
C TYR A 140 -17.55 -13.79 9.66
N ILE A 141 -16.89 -14.95 9.62
CA ILE A 141 -15.93 -15.38 10.65
C ILE A 141 -14.58 -15.70 9.99
N SER A 142 -13.47 -15.26 10.58
CA SER A 142 -12.12 -15.64 10.18
C SER A 142 -11.59 -16.85 10.96
N THR A 143 -10.62 -17.57 10.41
CA THR A 143 -9.92 -18.66 11.11
C THR A 143 -8.79 -18.18 12.03
N THR A 144 -8.47 -16.88 12.02
CA THR A 144 -7.53 -16.22 12.93
C THR A 144 -8.22 -15.89 14.27
N GLY A 145 -9.45 -15.36 14.23
CA GLY A 145 -10.22 -15.05 15.43
C GLY A 145 -11.27 -13.96 15.27
N PHE A 146 -11.33 -13.25 14.15
CA PHE A 146 -12.12 -12.04 14.01
C PHE A 146 -13.47 -12.28 13.33
N LEU A 147 -14.44 -11.44 13.62
CA LEU A 147 -15.75 -11.44 13.00
C LEU A 147 -15.91 -10.16 12.17
N LEU A 148 -16.62 -10.27 11.04
CA LEU A 148 -17.14 -9.12 10.31
C LEU A 148 -18.62 -8.92 10.68
N PRO A 149 -19.13 -7.68 10.58
CA PRO A 149 -20.56 -7.42 10.62
C PRO A 149 -21.32 -8.16 9.51
N VAL A 150 -22.62 -8.32 9.70
CA VAL A 150 -23.54 -8.90 8.73
C VAL A 150 -24.36 -7.79 8.04
N PRO A 151 -24.49 -7.77 6.69
CA PRO A 151 -25.31 -6.80 5.96
C PRO A 151 -26.74 -6.71 6.50
N ASP A 152 -27.27 -5.48 6.62
CA ASP A 152 -28.53 -5.31 7.32
C ASP A 152 -29.73 -5.94 6.58
N GLY A 153 -30.64 -6.52 7.36
CA GLY A 153 -31.76 -7.31 6.84
C GLY A 153 -31.43 -8.74 6.37
N GLU A 154 -30.17 -9.19 6.41
CA GLU A 154 -29.83 -10.61 6.23
C GLU A 154 -30.53 -11.50 7.29
N PRO A 155 -30.89 -12.75 6.97
CA PRO A 155 -31.47 -13.69 7.94
C PRO A 155 -30.42 -14.37 8.85
N VAL A 156 -29.15 -13.97 8.74
CA VAL A 156 -28.00 -14.63 9.39
C VAL A 156 -27.81 -14.05 10.79
N THR A 157 -27.98 -14.89 11.81
CA THR A 157 -27.87 -14.49 13.23
C THR A 157 -26.87 -15.33 14.02
N THR A 158 -26.28 -16.35 13.39
CA THR A 158 -25.23 -17.19 13.99
C THR A 158 -24.33 -17.82 12.92
N GLY A 159 -23.02 -17.79 13.14
CA GLY A 159 -22.04 -18.57 12.38
C GLY A 159 -21.57 -19.82 13.16
N VAL A 160 -20.69 -20.60 12.54
CA VAL A 160 -20.09 -21.80 13.16
C VAL A 160 -18.57 -21.80 12.97
N ILE A 161 -17.82 -21.88 14.06
CA ILE A 161 -16.38 -22.13 14.06
C ILE A 161 -16.12 -23.55 14.56
N VAL A 162 -15.26 -24.30 13.87
CA VAL A 162 -14.97 -25.72 14.16
C VAL A 162 -13.50 -25.89 14.52
N GLY A 163 -13.24 -26.40 15.72
CA GLY A 163 -11.91 -26.79 16.17
C GLY A 163 -11.68 -28.28 15.98
N GLU A 164 -10.63 -28.67 15.25
CA GLU A 164 -10.09 -30.03 15.22
C GLU A 164 -9.00 -30.18 16.29
N PHE A 165 -9.36 -30.80 17.42
CA PHE A 165 -8.48 -31.04 18.56
C PHE A 165 -7.73 -32.37 18.38
N THR A 166 -6.41 -32.34 18.40
CA THR A 166 -5.53 -33.50 18.19
C THR A 166 -4.60 -33.73 19.39
N LEU A 167 -4.67 -34.90 20.01
CA LEU A 167 -3.76 -35.35 21.06
C LEU A 167 -3.21 -36.74 20.69
N ASN A 168 -1.88 -36.88 20.69
CA ASN A 168 -1.16 -38.04 20.14
C ASN A 168 -1.59 -38.38 18.70
N ALA A 169 -2.43 -39.42 18.54
CA ALA A 169 -3.02 -39.84 17.26
C ALA A 169 -4.56 -39.78 17.28
N THR A 170 -5.16 -39.34 18.39
CA THR A 170 -6.60 -39.17 18.55
C THR A 170 -7.00 -37.77 18.09
N LYS A 171 -8.11 -37.69 17.35
CA LYS A 171 -8.74 -36.46 16.89
C LYS A 171 -10.19 -36.39 17.34
N VAL A 172 -10.63 -35.21 17.76
CA VAL A 172 -12.04 -34.88 18.03
C VAL A 172 -12.31 -33.51 17.40
N SER A 173 -13.47 -33.33 16.78
CA SER A 173 -13.91 -32.04 16.27
C SER A 173 -15.05 -31.51 17.13
N HIS A 174 -15.00 -30.23 17.51
CA HIS A 174 -16.09 -29.53 18.20
C HIS A 174 -16.51 -28.32 17.39
N SER A 175 -17.83 -28.13 17.24
CA SER A 175 -18.43 -26.98 16.56
C SER A 175 -18.98 -26.03 17.61
N PHE A 176 -18.50 -24.79 17.62
CA PHE A 176 -19.00 -23.72 18.46
C PHE A 176 -19.94 -22.86 17.63
N THR A 177 -21.14 -22.58 18.14
CA THR A 177 -22.07 -21.63 17.53
C THR A 177 -21.74 -20.25 18.04
N VAL A 178 -21.46 -19.33 17.11
CA VAL A 178 -21.04 -17.96 17.36
C VAL A 178 -22.21 -17.05 16.99
N PRO A 179 -22.66 -16.12 17.86
CA PRO A 179 -23.63 -15.11 17.46
C PRO A 179 -23.01 -14.21 16.38
N LEU A 180 -23.82 -13.76 15.43
CA LEU A 180 -23.42 -12.76 14.46
C LEU A 180 -24.34 -11.55 14.61
N TYR A 181 -23.79 -10.37 14.34
CA TYR A 181 -24.38 -9.07 14.59
C TYR A 181 -24.38 -8.28 13.27
N SER A 182 -25.40 -7.46 13.06
CA SER A 182 -25.27 -6.28 12.19
C SER A 182 -24.36 -5.27 12.90
N GLU A 183 -23.92 -4.24 12.18
CA GLU A 183 -23.43 -3.03 12.85
C GLU A 183 -24.57 -2.38 13.68
N ALA A 184 -24.20 -1.47 14.58
CA ALA A 184 -25.12 -0.82 15.51
C ALA A 184 -24.70 0.63 15.76
N ASP A 185 -25.70 1.52 15.88
CA ASP A 185 -25.54 2.97 16.04
C ASP A 185 -24.39 3.35 17.01
N VAL A 186 -23.29 3.92 16.48
CA VAL A 186 -22.06 4.16 17.25
C VAL A 186 -22.25 5.14 18.42
N GLU A 187 -21.95 4.70 19.66
CA GLU A 187 -22.11 5.49 20.90
C GLU A 187 -20.75 6.08 21.38
N LEU A 188 -20.35 7.20 20.78
CA LEU A 188 -19.14 7.95 21.18
C LEU A 188 -19.26 8.51 22.61
N THR A 189 -18.42 8.02 23.52
CA THR A 189 -18.46 8.36 24.96
C THR A 189 -17.11 8.80 25.54
N ASP A 190 -15.99 8.42 24.93
CA ASP A 190 -14.64 8.84 25.30
C ASP A 190 -14.10 9.91 24.34
N THR A 191 -13.14 10.70 24.81
CA THR A 191 -12.51 11.79 24.04
C THR A 191 -11.03 11.92 24.35
N ARG A 192 -10.25 12.35 23.35
CA ARG A 192 -8.80 12.53 23.46
C ARG A 192 -8.36 13.77 22.70
N VAL A 193 -7.65 14.66 23.39
CA VAL A 193 -6.93 15.76 22.72
C VAL A 193 -5.63 15.19 22.17
N VAL A 194 -5.34 15.47 20.90
CA VAL A 194 -4.21 14.92 20.14
C VAL A 194 -3.43 16.07 19.51
N PRO A 195 -2.10 16.15 19.68
CA PRO A 195 -1.28 17.17 19.04
C PRO A 195 -1.21 16.91 17.54
N PHE A 196 -1.26 17.99 16.77
CA PHE A 196 -0.96 18.01 15.34
C PHE A 196 0.37 18.71 15.09
N THR A 197 1.17 18.18 14.18
CA THR A 197 2.41 18.79 13.71
C THR A 197 2.51 18.66 12.20
N ASN A 198 2.67 19.77 11.48
CA ASN A 198 2.94 19.72 10.05
C ASN A 198 4.43 19.44 9.84
N VAL A 199 4.76 18.37 9.10
CA VAL A 199 6.15 17.94 8.90
C VAL A 199 6.61 18.02 7.44
N THR A 200 5.70 18.27 6.49
CA THR A 200 6.06 18.62 5.10
C THR A 200 6.27 20.13 4.93
N THR A 201 7.06 20.50 3.91
CA THR A 201 7.27 21.89 3.47
C THR A 201 6.36 22.32 2.31
N GLU A 202 5.56 21.42 1.72
CA GLU A 202 4.74 21.73 0.54
C GLU A 202 3.58 22.71 0.84
N TYR A 203 3.10 22.74 2.10
CA TYR A 203 2.01 23.59 2.58
C TYR A 203 2.36 24.18 3.97
N GLU A 204 2.06 25.46 4.22
CA GLU A 204 2.30 26.13 5.51
C GLU A 204 1.15 25.90 6.53
N VAL A 205 0.88 24.64 6.90
CA VAL A 205 -0.17 24.32 7.90
C VAL A 205 0.35 24.51 9.35
N PRO A 206 -0.33 25.26 10.24
CA PRO A 206 0.13 25.49 11.62
C PRO A 206 0.00 24.27 12.56
N ASP A 207 1.02 24.06 13.41
CA ASP A 207 0.95 23.14 14.57
C ASP A 207 -0.23 23.45 15.51
N GLY A 208 -0.88 22.40 16.03
CA GLY A 208 -2.12 22.55 16.81
C GLY A 208 -2.44 21.40 17.77
N ASP A 209 -3.65 21.42 18.32
CA ASP A 209 -4.26 20.38 19.16
C ASP A 209 -5.71 20.19 18.69
N VAL A 210 -6.14 18.95 18.37
CA VAL A 210 -7.53 18.63 17.97
C VAL A 210 -8.15 17.59 18.90
N THR A 211 -9.48 17.53 18.99
CA THR A 211 -10.19 16.53 19.80
C THR A 211 -10.74 15.41 18.94
N LEU A 212 -10.27 14.18 19.19
CA LEU A 212 -10.84 12.96 18.63
C LEU A 212 -11.81 12.31 19.64
N TYR A 213 -12.82 11.63 19.11
CA TYR A 213 -13.92 11.00 19.84
C TYR A 213 -13.86 9.48 19.64
N PHE A 214 -14.27 8.70 20.64
CA PHE A 214 -14.16 7.23 20.66
C PHE A 214 -15.34 6.60 21.42
N GLU A 215 -15.61 5.32 21.15
CA GLU A 215 -16.47 4.49 22.02
C GLU A 215 -15.73 4.06 23.31
N ASP A 216 -16.45 3.50 24.30
CA ASP A 216 -15.90 3.12 25.62
C ASP A 216 -14.78 2.07 25.51
N GLY A 217 -13.53 2.53 25.48
CA GLY A 217 -12.34 1.71 25.26
C GLY A 217 -12.02 1.33 23.81
N GLY A 218 -12.68 1.95 22.82
CA GLY A 218 -12.40 1.75 21.39
C GLY A 218 -11.15 2.47 20.87
N TYR A 219 -10.70 2.09 19.67
CA TYR A 219 -9.50 2.61 19.01
C TYR A 219 -9.78 3.33 17.69
N VAL A 220 -10.93 3.10 17.05
CA VAL A 220 -11.37 3.87 15.88
C VAL A 220 -11.60 5.33 16.28
N PRO A 221 -10.84 6.31 15.74
CA PRO A 221 -11.03 7.72 16.05
C PRO A 221 -12.11 8.33 15.18
N TYR A 222 -12.95 9.16 15.79
CA TYR A 222 -13.94 9.98 15.14
C TYR A 222 -13.60 11.47 15.29
N ILE A 223 -13.98 12.30 14.32
CA ILE A 223 -13.68 13.74 14.30
C ILE A 223 -14.90 14.56 13.84
N LYS A 224 -15.06 15.77 14.38
CA LYS A 224 -16.00 16.77 13.85
C LYS A 224 -15.45 17.34 12.56
N LEU A 225 -16.23 17.34 11.48
CA LEU A 225 -15.74 17.78 10.17
C LEU A 225 -15.21 19.23 10.20
N LEU A 226 -15.88 20.11 10.94
CA LEU A 226 -15.45 21.51 11.10
C LEU A 226 -14.13 21.63 11.90
N ASP A 227 -13.92 20.80 12.93
CA ASP A 227 -12.67 20.78 13.70
C ASP A 227 -11.49 20.28 12.84
N PHE A 228 -11.74 19.53 11.75
CA PHE A 228 -10.73 19.13 10.77
C PHE A 228 -10.45 20.23 9.73
N PHE A 229 -11.47 20.93 9.24
CA PHE A 229 -11.27 22.09 8.36
C PHE A 229 -10.55 23.25 9.07
N ASP A 230 -10.88 23.51 10.34
CA ASP A 230 -10.17 24.48 11.20
C ASP A 230 -8.70 24.08 11.45
N LEU A 231 -8.32 22.81 11.29
CA LEU A 231 -6.94 22.32 11.42
C LEU A 231 -6.10 22.57 10.16
N LEU A 232 -6.74 22.78 9.01
CA LEU A 232 -6.12 22.81 7.68
C LEU A 232 -5.94 24.24 7.11
N GLU A 233 -5.95 25.28 7.97
CA GLU A 233 -5.56 26.64 7.57
C GLU A 233 -4.16 26.62 6.91
N GLY A 234 -4.04 27.10 5.66
CA GLY A 234 -2.77 27.08 4.90
C GLY A 234 -2.57 25.86 3.97
N PHE A 235 -3.34 24.79 4.15
CA PHE A 235 -3.62 23.81 3.08
C PHE A 235 -4.88 24.23 2.31
N ILE A 236 -5.91 24.65 3.04
CA ILE A 236 -7.05 25.41 2.52
C ILE A 236 -6.60 26.85 2.27
N ASP A 237 -6.94 27.41 1.11
CA ASP A 237 -6.68 28.81 0.76
C ASP A 237 -7.38 29.77 1.76
N PRO A 238 -6.63 30.65 2.46
CA PRO A 238 -7.20 31.68 3.33
C PRO A 238 -8.16 32.67 2.64
N GLY A 239 -8.26 32.64 1.31
CA GLY A 239 -9.28 33.35 0.53
C GLY A 239 -10.68 32.70 0.51
N VAL A 240 -10.82 31.43 0.88
CA VAL A 240 -12.08 30.66 0.80
C VAL A 240 -12.95 30.90 2.04
N GLU A 241 -14.14 31.49 1.86
CA GLU A 241 -15.15 31.65 2.92
C GLU A 241 -16.27 30.60 2.80
N PHE A 242 -16.21 29.53 3.62
CA PHE A 242 -17.27 28.52 3.67
C PHE A 242 -18.56 29.04 4.32
N THR A 243 -19.69 28.85 3.63
CA THR A 243 -21.05 28.97 4.18
C THR A 243 -21.48 27.63 4.76
N ILE A 244 -21.78 27.61 6.07
CA ILE A 244 -22.16 26.40 6.81
C ILE A 244 -23.65 26.44 7.18
N THR A 245 -24.42 25.44 6.74
CA THR A 245 -25.79 25.16 7.22
C THR A 245 -25.78 23.83 7.97
N LYS A 246 -26.48 23.72 9.11
CA LYS A 246 -26.63 22.42 9.80
C LYS A 246 -27.98 22.24 10.50
N THR A 247 -28.36 20.99 10.71
CA THR A 247 -29.53 20.57 11.48
C THR A 247 -29.10 19.77 12.72
N ASP A 248 -30.01 18.98 13.31
CA ASP A 248 -29.66 18.06 14.41
C ASP A 248 -28.93 16.80 13.90
N THR A 249 -28.98 16.50 12.59
CA THR A 249 -28.37 15.29 11.97
C THR A 249 -27.65 15.53 10.64
N THR A 250 -27.66 16.76 10.10
CA THR A 250 -27.07 17.05 8.78
C THR A 250 -26.15 18.26 8.80
N LEU A 251 -25.13 18.25 7.95
CA LEU A 251 -24.16 19.32 7.74
C LEU A 251 -24.02 19.58 6.24
N GLU A 252 -24.26 20.82 5.83
CA GLU A 252 -24.10 21.33 4.46
C GLU A 252 -23.00 22.40 4.49
N MET A 253 -22.01 22.25 3.61
CA MET A 253 -20.89 23.18 3.46
C MET A 253 -20.84 23.66 2.01
N MET A 254 -20.85 24.97 1.79
CA MET A 254 -20.77 25.57 0.46
C MET A 254 -19.66 26.61 0.36
N TYR A 255 -18.94 26.62 -0.74
CA TYR A 255 -18.07 27.73 -1.14
C TYR A 255 -18.23 28.03 -2.63
N GLN A 256 -17.73 29.19 -3.07
CA GLN A 256 -17.69 29.56 -4.49
C GLN A 256 -16.27 29.42 -5.00
N TYR A 257 -16.06 28.57 -5.99
CA TYR A 257 -14.81 28.50 -6.75
C TYR A 257 -14.93 29.38 -8.00
N TYR A 258 -13.92 30.20 -8.27
CA TYR A 258 -13.81 30.96 -9.52
C TYR A 258 -12.68 30.35 -10.35
N ASP A 259 -13.03 29.85 -11.53
CA ASP A 259 -12.06 29.33 -12.47
C ASP A 259 -11.47 30.49 -13.28
N ALA A 260 -10.16 30.67 -13.19
CA ALA A 260 -9.46 31.79 -13.80
C ALA A 260 -9.19 31.61 -15.29
N ASP A 261 -9.15 30.37 -15.77
CA ASP A 261 -8.91 30.05 -17.18
C ASP A 261 -10.23 30.13 -17.96
N PHE A 262 -11.34 29.65 -17.39
CA PHE A 262 -12.65 29.65 -18.04
C PHE A 262 -13.55 30.90 -17.77
N ASP A 263 -13.17 31.83 -16.87
CA ASP A 263 -13.99 33.01 -16.44
C ASP A 263 -15.38 32.62 -15.89
N GLU A 264 -15.47 31.42 -15.29
CA GLU A 264 -16.69 30.85 -14.71
C GLU A 264 -16.67 30.84 -13.17
N THR A 265 -17.81 30.51 -12.54
CA THR A 265 -17.91 30.44 -11.06
C THR A 265 -18.87 29.34 -10.66
N TYR A 266 -18.39 28.42 -9.84
CA TYR A 266 -19.08 27.20 -9.43
C TYR A 266 -19.52 27.31 -7.96
N ASP A 267 -20.79 27.05 -7.68
CA ASP A 267 -21.31 26.87 -6.32
C ASP A 267 -21.05 25.41 -5.92
N LEU A 268 -19.99 25.17 -5.13
CA LEU A 268 -19.55 23.83 -4.71
C LEU A 268 -20.16 23.52 -3.33
N ILE A 269 -20.95 22.45 -3.24
CA ILE A 269 -21.78 22.12 -2.07
C ILE A 269 -21.59 20.66 -1.65
N LEU A 270 -21.01 20.46 -0.46
CA LEU A 270 -20.99 19.20 0.26
C LEU A 270 -22.26 19.06 1.12
N THR A 271 -22.85 17.86 1.14
CA THR A 271 -23.87 17.45 2.12
C THR A 271 -23.45 16.16 2.82
N VAL A 272 -23.48 16.19 4.15
CA VAL A 272 -23.24 15.05 5.04
C VAL A 272 -24.51 14.80 5.86
N ASP A 273 -25.06 13.59 5.80
CA ASP A 273 -26.32 13.21 6.46
C ASP A 273 -26.12 12.00 7.38
N ALA A 274 -26.27 12.22 8.69
CA ALA A 274 -26.17 11.20 9.75
C ALA A 274 -27.48 10.42 9.99
N THR A 275 -28.46 10.54 9.09
CA THR A 275 -29.73 9.79 9.10
C THR A 275 -29.86 8.89 7.88
N GLU A 276 -29.30 9.30 6.75
CA GLU A 276 -29.18 8.49 5.52
C GLU A 276 -27.72 8.00 5.31
N ASN A 277 -26.90 8.01 6.38
CA ASN A 277 -25.48 7.56 6.49
C ASN A 277 -24.57 7.85 5.28
N THR A 278 -24.65 9.07 4.72
CA THR A 278 -24.05 9.41 3.42
C THR A 278 -23.28 10.72 3.40
N ILE A 279 -22.24 10.75 2.57
CA ILE A 279 -21.53 11.97 2.13
C ILE A 279 -21.79 12.13 0.62
N SER A 280 -22.15 13.33 0.19
CA SER A 280 -22.43 13.63 -1.22
C SER A 280 -22.04 15.06 -1.58
N THR A 281 -21.78 15.31 -2.87
CA THR A 281 -21.55 16.65 -3.41
C THR A 281 -22.36 16.85 -4.70
N ASN A 282 -22.68 18.10 -5.05
CA ASN A 282 -23.18 18.40 -6.40
C ASN A 282 -22.08 18.45 -7.46
N ASP A 283 -20.82 18.48 -7.05
CA ASP A 283 -19.66 18.63 -7.93
C ASP A 283 -18.38 18.11 -7.22
N PRO A 284 -17.65 17.12 -7.77
CA PRO A 284 -16.38 16.64 -7.22
C PRO A 284 -15.31 17.72 -7.02
N GLY A 285 -15.43 18.86 -7.72
CA GLY A 285 -14.66 20.08 -7.49
C GLY A 285 -14.58 20.50 -6.03
N PHE A 286 -15.61 20.20 -5.21
CA PHE A 286 -15.61 20.49 -3.79
C PHE A 286 -14.34 20.02 -3.08
N TYR A 287 -13.80 18.84 -3.41
CA TYR A 287 -12.74 18.18 -2.63
C TYR A 287 -11.31 18.66 -2.93
N TRP A 288 -11.12 19.51 -3.94
CA TRP A 288 -9.80 20.02 -4.32
C TRP A 288 -9.76 21.53 -4.62
N ALA A 289 -10.88 22.15 -5.02
CA ALA A 289 -10.88 23.54 -5.48
C ALA A 289 -10.74 24.60 -4.35
N TYR A 290 -10.62 24.18 -3.09
CA TYR A 290 -10.22 25.02 -1.95
C TYR A 290 -8.72 24.94 -1.61
N VAL A 291 -7.96 24.08 -2.27
CA VAL A 291 -6.55 23.82 -1.92
C VAL A 291 -5.67 24.97 -2.37
N TYR A 292 -4.80 25.44 -1.49
CA TYR A 292 -3.88 26.54 -1.73
C TYR A 292 -2.76 26.12 -2.69
N SER A 293 -2.37 27.01 -3.61
CA SER A 293 -1.26 26.77 -4.55
C SER A 293 0.07 26.60 -3.80
N THR A 294 0.81 25.52 -4.07
CA THR A 294 2.05 25.17 -3.35
C THR A 294 3.26 26.01 -3.77
N GLU A 295 4.42 25.83 -3.11
CA GLU A 295 5.67 26.53 -3.50
C GLU A 295 6.26 26.04 -4.85
N THR A 296 5.91 24.84 -5.34
CA THR A 296 6.68 24.15 -6.40
C THR A 296 6.22 24.46 -7.84
N ASN A 297 7.13 24.96 -8.69
CA ASN A 297 6.77 25.42 -10.05
C ASN A 297 6.80 24.29 -11.12
N TYR A 298 6.17 23.15 -10.83
CA TYR A 298 6.12 22.02 -11.77
C TYR A 298 5.20 22.28 -12.97
N GLY A 299 4.21 23.17 -12.81
CA GLY A 299 3.29 23.64 -13.83
C GLY A 299 3.86 24.66 -14.82
N ARG A 300 5.13 25.07 -14.69
CA ARG A 300 5.72 26.11 -15.55
C ARG A 300 5.58 25.78 -17.04
N HIS A 301 5.30 26.82 -17.82
CA HIS A 301 5.14 26.78 -19.28
C HIS A 301 3.93 25.95 -19.79
N ILE A 302 2.92 25.69 -18.95
CA ILE A 302 1.70 24.95 -19.32
C ILE A 302 0.50 25.89 -19.24
N ASP A 303 0.00 26.34 -20.41
CA ASP A 303 -1.21 27.14 -20.53
C ASP A 303 -2.39 26.25 -20.98
N TYR A 304 -3.52 26.27 -20.27
CA TYR A 304 -4.76 25.65 -20.76
C TYR A 304 -5.52 26.64 -21.65
N VAL A 305 -5.89 26.20 -22.86
CA VAL A 305 -6.43 27.09 -23.90
C VAL A 305 -7.95 27.21 -23.78
N ALA A 306 -8.38 28.16 -22.96
CA ALA A 306 -9.78 28.53 -22.78
C ALA A 306 -10.54 28.74 -24.10
N ASP A 307 -11.83 28.35 -24.11
CA ASP A 307 -12.73 28.47 -25.27
C ASP A 307 -12.25 27.75 -26.56
N HIS A 308 -11.39 26.71 -26.47
CA HIS A 308 -10.91 26.04 -27.68
C HIS A 308 -12.06 25.30 -28.39
N PRO A 309 -12.29 25.50 -29.71
CA PRO A 309 -13.51 25.06 -30.38
C PRO A 309 -13.65 23.54 -30.56
N GLU A 310 -12.64 22.77 -30.13
CA GLU A 310 -12.67 21.31 -30.10
C GLU A 310 -12.54 20.75 -28.66
N ASP A 311 -12.62 21.59 -27.63
CA ASP A 311 -12.85 21.12 -26.25
C ASP A 311 -14.20 20.41 -26.14
N TYR A 312 -14.30 19.48 -25.20
CA TYR A 312 -15.55 18.78 -24.90
C TYR A 312 -15.58 18.36 -23.43
N TYR A 313 -16.75 18.46 -22.82
CA TYR A 313 -17.00 17.99 -21.46
C TYR A 313 -18.41 17.36 -21.41
N GLU A 314 -18.52 16.22 -20.75
CA GLU A 314 -19.79 15.56 -20.42
C GLU A 314 -19.79 15.22 -18.92
N GLU A 315 -20.70 15.89 -18.18
CA GLU A 315 -20.90 15.77 -16.73
C GLU A 315 -21.24 14.31 -16.38
N GLY A 316 -20.51 13.73 -15.42
CA GLY A 316 -20.75 12.37 -14.94
C GLY A 316 -21.94 12.27 -13.97
N GLU A 317 -22.15 11.08 -13.39
CA GLU A 317 -23.16 10.89 -12.33
C GLU A 317 -22.62 11.38 -10.97
N TYR A 318 -23.51 11.90 -10.10
CA TYR A 318 -23.14 12.40 -8.78
C TYR A 318 -22.73 11.25 -7.84
N VAL A 319 -21.51 11.30 -7.32
CA VAL A 319 -21.01 10.34 -6.35
C VAL A 319 -21.70 10.52 -5.00
N VAL A 320 -22.11 9.41 -4.42
CA VAL A 320 -22.61 9.31 -3.05
C VAL A 320 -21.79 8.26 -2.34
N TYR A 321 -21.02 8.69 -1.35
CA TYR A 321 -20.28 7.82 -0.44
C TYR A 321 -21.27 7.31 0.62
N ASP A 322 -21.74 6.08 0.42
CA ASP A 322 -22.68 5.35 1.27
C ASP A 322 -21.87 4.49 2.25
N LEU A 323 -21.98 4.78 3.55
CA LEU A 323 -21.19 4.08 4.56
C LEU A 323 -21.88 2.83 5.12
N ASP A 324 -23.20 2.66 4.91
CA ASP A 324 -23.91 1.42 5.27
C ASP A 324 -23.32 0.22 4.51
N ALA A 325 -22.91 0.44 3.26
CA ALA A 325 -22.27 -0.55 2.39
C ALA A 325 -20.93 -1.09 2.93
N TYR A 326 -20.30 -0.39 3.88
CA TYR A 326 -18.99 -0.74 4.44
C TYR A 326 -18.98 -0.87 5.97
N PHE A 327 -20.14 -0.82 6.64
CA PHE A 327 -20.24 -0.88 8.10
C PHE A 327 -19.39 0.19 8.79
N MET A 328 -19.69 1.45 8.48
CA MET A 328 -19.10 2.63 9.12
C MET A 328 -20.21 3.68 9.33
N ASP A 329 -20.21 4.39 10.46
CA ASP A 329 -21.31 5.29 10.85
C ASP A 329 -20.93 6.77 10.77
N ILE A 330 -21.84 7.59 10.25
CA ILE A 330 -21.89 9.04 10.51
C ILE A 330 -22.79 9.28 11.73
N THR A 331 -22.24 9.87 12.78
CA THR A 331 -22.95 10.12 14.05
C THR A 331 -22.90 11.61 14.45
N THR A 332 -23.39 11.97 15.63
CA THR A 332 -23.42 13.37 16.10
C THR A 332 -23.01 13.54 17.56
N VAL A 333 -22.22 14.58 17.85
CA VAL A 333 -21.80 14.94 19.21
C VAL A 333 -22.09 16.42 19.48
N ASP A 334 -22.91 16.69 20.50
CA ASP A 334 -23.44 18.02 20.85
C ASP A 334 -24.23 18.75 19.74
N GLY A 335 -24.64 18.04 18.68
CA GLY A 335 -25.29 18.64 17.50
C GLY A 335 -24.32 19.17 16.46
N ASP A 336 -23.11 18.59 16.42
CA ASP A 336 -22.18 18.64 15.29
C ASP A 336 -22.10 17.24 14.66
N VAL A 337 -22.00 17.16 13.33
CA VAL A 337 -21.79 15.90 12.60
C VAL A 337 -20.35 15.43 12.80
N VAL A 338 -20.20 14.13 13.06
CA VAL A 338 -18.97 13.46 13.45
C VAL A 338 -18.81 12.19 12.61
N LEU A 339 -17.64 12.01 12.01
CA LEU A 339 -17.34 10.94 11.06
C LEU A 339 -16.09 10.15 11.49
N PRO A 340 -15.89 8.91 10.99
CA PRO A 340 -14.64 8.19 11.15
C PRO A 340 -13.48 9.00 10.55
N TYR A 341 -12.42 9.17 11.34
CA TYR A 341 -11.31 10.07 11.03
C TYR A 341 -10.65 9.78 9.67
N TYR A 342 -10.48 8.50 9.32
CA TYR A 342 -9.76 8.09 8.12
C TYR A 342 -10.51 8.43 6.83
N ILE A 343 -11.85 8.35 6.85
CA ILE A 343 -12.72 8.82 5.76
C ILE A 343 -12.56 10.33 5.59
N VAL A 344 -12.55 11.08 6.70
CA VAL A 344 -12.36 12.54 6.68
C VAL A 344 -10.98 12.91 6.11
N ASN A 345 -9.92 12.20 6.49
CA ASN A 345 -8.61 12.37 5.88
C ASN A 345 -8.64 12.08 4.37
N GLN A 346 -9.14 10.92 3.95
CA GLN A 346 -9.05 10.49 2.55
C GLN A 346 -9.84 11.41 1.60
N ILE A 347 -11.06 11.80 2.00
CA ILE A 347 -11.94 12.64 1.18
C ILE A 347 -11.47 14.10 1.15
N PHE A 348 -11.12 14.70 2.30
CA PHE A 348 -10.91 16.16 2.41
C PHE A 348 -9.45 16.60 2.42
N ALA A 349 -8.49 15.67 2.40
CA ALA A 349 -7.07 15.97 2.24
C ALA A 349 -6.38 15.00 1.28
N GLY A 350 -6.47 13.69 1.54
CA GLY A 350 -5.63 12.64 0.93
C GLY A 350 -5.66 12.59 -0.58
N SER A 351 -6.84 12.82 -1.18
CA SER A 351 -7.04 12.92 -2.64
C SER A 351 -6.27 14.08 -3.31
N SER A 352 -5.80 15.07 -2.54
CA SER A 352 -4.95 16.18 -3.00
C SER A 352 -3.48 16.00 -2.58
N TYR A 353 -3.03 14.75 -2.39
CA TYR A 353 -1.71 14.31 -1.91
C TYR A 353 -1.28 14.77 -0.51
N TYR A 354 -1.83 15.84 0.05
CA TYR A 354 -1.65 16.18 1.46
C TYR A 354 -2.40 15.19 2.34
N ASN A 355 -1.77 14.66 3.38
CA ASN A 355 -2.40 13.72 4.30
C ASN A 355 -2.12 14.11 5.75
N VAL A 356 -3.11 13.90 6.62
CA VAL A 356 -2.93 13.95 8.07
C VAL A 356 -2.81 12.51 8.57
N TYR A 357 -1.59 12.07 8.86
CA TYR A 357 -1.33 10.72 9.35
C TYR A 357 -1.56 10.62 10.86
N TYR A 358 -2.45 9.73 11.30
CA TYR A 358 -2.65 9.43 12.72
C TYR A 358 -1.84 8.21 13.14
N ASN A 359 -1.03 8.33 14.21
CA ASN A 359 -0.15 7.25 14.67
C ASN A 359 -0.43 6.74 16.09
N TYR A 360 -1.62 7.02 16.63
CA TYR A 360 -1.99 6.89 18.04
C TYR A 360 -1.27 7.84 19.03
N ASP A 361 -0.05 8.34 18.83
CA ASP A 361 0.53 9.38 19.71
C ASP A 361 0.21 10.81 19.25
N GLY A 362 0.16 11.04 17.93
CA GLY A 362 -0.10 12.34 17.31
C GLY A 362 -0.75 12.26 15.93
N LEU A 363 -0.96 13.44 15.36
CA LEU A 363 -1.41 13.68 13.98
C LEU A 363 -0.30 14.43 13.23
N PHE A 364 -0.02 14.05 11.99
CA PHE A 364 1.14 14.57 11.25
C PHE A 364 0.76 14.97 9.82
N GLY A 365 0.96 16.25 9.49
CA GLY A 365 0.81 16.76 8.14
C GLY A 365 1.95 16.31 7.23
N ILE A 366 1.67 15.42 6.28
CA ILE A 366 2.62 14.85 5.33
C ILE A 366 2.18 15.10 3.89
N TYR A 367 3.14 15.09 2.96
CA TYR A 367 2.86 15.16 1.52
C TYR A 367 3.19 13.81 0.86
N ALA A 368 2.27 13.33 0.02
CA ALA A 368 2.27 12.00 -0.57
C ALA A 368 2.58 10.90 0.49
N LEU A 369 3.49 9.97 0.17
CA LEU A 369 4.06 9.03 1.12
C LEU A 369 5.54 9.40 1.37
N PRO A 370 5.93 9.83 2.60
CA PRO A 370 7.31 10.18 2.91
C PRO A 370 8.32 9.05 2.63
N GLU A 371 9.50 9.41 2.12
CA GLU A 371 10.55 8.46 1.74
C GLU A 371 11.00 7.60 2.94
N ALA A 372 11.22 6.30 2.70
CA ALA A 372 11.64 5.34 3.72
C ALA A 372 13.02 5.71 4.33
N GLY A 373 13.00 6.48 5.42
CA GLY A 373 14.20 7.00 6.07
C GLY A 373 14.32 8.54 6.06
N SER A 374 13.30 9.26 5.61
CA SER A 374 13.15 10.71 5.79
C SER A 374 12.93 11.10 7.26
N SER A 375 12.84 12.39 7.59
CA SER A 375 12.58 12.84 8.97
C SER A 375 11.11 12.63 9.37
N GLU A 376 10.21 12.92 8.44
CA GLU A 376 8.77 12.79 8.45
C GLU A 376 8.38 11.31 8.60
N TYR A 377 8.96 10.42 7.78
CA TYR A 377 8.78 8.97 7.89
C TYR A 377 9.12 8.45 9.29
N ARG A 378 10.21 8.94 9.89
CA ARG A 378 10.58 8.58 11.26
C ARG A 378 9.64 9.16 12.31
N ALA A 379 9.07 10.35 12.08
CA ALA A 379 8.11 10.97 12.99
C ALA A 379 6.83 10.14 13.06
N ILE A 380 6.22 9.84 11.90
CA ILE A 380 4.95 9.10 11.82
C ILE A 380 5.07 7.66 12.32
N LYS A 381 6.23 7.01 12.12
CA LYS A 381 6.44 5.60 12.49
C LYS A 381 6.74 5.34 13.98
N VAL A 382 7.03 6.37 14.78
CA VAL A 382 7.33 6.22 16.23
C VAL A 382 6.07 6.45 17.06
N SER A 383 5.59 5.38 17.70
CA SER A 383 4.31 5.36 18.43
C SER A 383 4.40 4.51 19.70
N SER A 384 3.62 4.85 20.72
CA SER A 384 3.40 4.03 21.91
C SER A 384 2.85 2.63 21.60
N MET A 385 2.25 2.45 20.42
CA MET A 385 1.69 1.18 19.95
C MET A 385 2.70 0.32 19.17
N ASN A 386 3.95 0.79 18.94
CA ASN A 386 4.98 -0.04 18.31
C ASN A 386 5.20 -1.34 19.13
N ASN A 387 5.09 -2.50 18.49
CA ASN A 387 5.19 -3.86 19.05
C ASN A 387 3.96 -4.37 19.85
N GLU A 388 2.80 -3.70 19.77
CA GLU A 388 1.53 -4.25 20.26
C GLU A 388 0.72 -4.83 19.07
N ASP A 389 -0.21 -5.74 19.35
CA ASP A 389 -1.10 -6.35 18.35
C ASP A 389 -2.23 -5.36 17.94
N ILE A 390 -2.78 -5.46 16.72
CA ILE A 390 -3.83 -4.54 16.23
C ILE A 390 -5.17 -4.83 16.94
N PRO A 391 -5.84 -3.82 17.56
CA PRO A 391 -7.14 -3.97 18.19
C PRO A 391 -8.24 -4.46 17.23
N ALA A 392 -9.14 -5.32 17.72
CA ALA A 392 -10.14 -6.00 16.90
C ALA A 392 -11.10 -5.04 16.15
N ASP A 393 -11.53 -3.96 16.81
CA ASP A 393 -12.37 -2.90 16.23
C ASP A 393 -11.62 -2.14 15.13
N LEU A 394 -10.37 -1.73 15.40
CA LEU A 394 -9.53 -1.03 14.42
C LEU A 394 -9.15 -1.94 13.25
N LEU A 395 -9.02 -3.26 13.46
CA LEU A 395 -8.74 -4.26 12.42
C LEU A 395 -9.95 -4.50 11.50
N VAL A 396 -11.16 -4.58 12.05
CA VAL A 396 -12.41 -4.64 11.26
C VAL A 396 -12.60 -3.33 10.49
N HIS A 397 -12.43 -2.19 11.14
CA HIS A 397 -12.49 -0.88 10.47
C HIS A 397 -11.39 -0.73 9.40
N THR A 398 -10.20 -1.32 9.59
CA THR A 398 -9.14 -1.38 8.56
C THR A 398 -9.56 -2.19 7.33
N PHE A 399 -10.24 -3.31 7.53
CA PHE A 399 -10.78 -4.13 6.44
C PHE A 399 -11.89 -3.39 5.67
N ASN A 400 -12.78 -2.71 6.40
CA ASN A 400 -13.89 -1.95 5.85
C ASN A 400 -13.40 -0.72 5.04
N MET A 401 -12.46 0.05 5.61
CA MET A 401 -11.85 1.20 4.93
C MET A 401 -11.08 0.77 3.68
N LEU A 402 -10.32 -0.33 3.72
CA LEU A 402 -9.64 -0.87 2.53
C LEU A 402 -10.61 -1.27 1.40
N ALA A 403 -11.83 -1.71 1.74
CA ALA A 403 -12.87 -1.94 0.73
C ALA A 403 -13.42 -0.62 0.18
N PHE A 404 -13.74 0.34 1.06
CA PHE A 404 -14.22 1.68 0.69
C PHE A 404 -13.23 2.40 -0.26
N ASP A 405 -11.94 2.42 0.09
CA ASP A 405 -10.86 3.00 -0.71
C ASP A 405 -10.81 2.37 -2.11
N LEU A 406 -10.82 1.04 -2.19
CA LEU A 406 -10.77 0.30 -3.45
C LEU A 406 -12.09 0.33 -4.25
N ASP A 407 -13.22 0.61 -3.61
CA ASP A 407 -14.52 0.64 -4.29
C ASP A 407 -14.93 2.03 -4.81
N TYR A 408 -14.35 3.11 -4.27
CA TYR A 408 -14.59 4.49 -4.68
C TYR A 408 -13.39 5.20 -5.33
N PHE A 409 -12.15 4.94 -4.89
CA PHE A 409 -10.97 5.72 -5.33
C PHE A 409 -10.06 5.00 -6.33
N TYR A 410 -10.42 3.76 -6.71
CA TYR A 410 -9.66 2.93 -7.64
C TYR A 410 -10.30 2.91 -9.04
N GLY A 411 -9.95 3.90 -9.87
CA GLY A 411 -10.58 4.15 -11.17
C GLY A 411 -10.51 3.00 -12.19
N LEU A 412 -9.67 1.98 -11.96
CA LEU A 412 -9.59 0.80 -12.81
C LEU A 412 -10.61 -0.30 -12.45
N LYS A 413 -11.41 -0.13 -11.39
CA LYS A 413 -12.44 -1.10 -10.93
C LYS A 413 -13.34 -1.62 -12.05
N ASP A 414 -13.99 -0.72 -12.78
CA ASP A 414 -14.89 -1.05 -13.90
C ASP A 414 -14.14 -1.63 -15.11
N ILE A 415 -12.93 -1.10 -15.38
CA ILE A 415 -12.04 -1.59 -16.46
C ILE A 415 -11.56 -3.03 -16.18
N MET A 416 -11.39 -3.40 -14.91
CA MET A 416 -11.08 -4.75 -14.45
C MET A 416 -12.33 -5.64 -14.30
N GLY A 417 -13.54 -5.07 -14.36
CA GLY A 417 -14.81 -5.78 -14.26
C GLY A 417 -15.11 -6.29 -12.85
N ILE A 418 -14.89 -5.45 -11.84
CA ILE A 418 -15.05 -5.76 -10.41
C ILE A 418 -16.30 -5.03 -9.87
N ASP A 419 -17.36 -5.79 -9.56
CA ASP A 419 -18.61 -5.22 -9.02
C ASP A 419 -18.39 -4.57 -7.64
N SER A 420 -17.61 -5.22 -6.76
CA SER A 420 -17.11 -4.65 -5.50
C SER A 420 -15.81 -5.33 -5.04
N TYR A 421 -14.90 -4.56 -4.45
CA TYR A 421 -13.71 -5.04 -3.78
C TYR A 421 -13.98 -5.67 -2.42
N TYR A 422 -15.07 -5.32 -1.72
CA TYR A 422 -15.47 -5.97 -0.47
C TYR A 422 -15.57 -7.51 -0.64
N ASP A 423 -16.15 -8.00 -1.74
CA ASP A 423 -16.20 -9.43 -2.08
C ASP A 423 -14.81 -10.06 -2.25
N ILE A 424 -13.87 -9.32 -2.83
CA ILE A 424 -12.47 -9.75 -3.02
C ILE A 424 -11.75 -9.83 -1.67
N LEU A 425 -11.96 -8.85 -0.78
CA LEU A 425 -11.41 -8.89 0.58
C LEU A 425 -12.05 -10.01 1.41
N LEU A 426 -13.36 -10.23 1.26
CA LEU A 426 -14.13 -11.26 1.97
C LEU A 426 -13.66 -12.68 1.62
N ALA A 427 -13.20 -12.90 0.38
CA ALA A 427 -12.52 -14.13 -0.02
C ALA A 427 -11.12 -14.29 0.65
N GLN A 428 -10.49 -13.19 1.06
CA GLN A 428 -9.16 -13.15 1.69
C GLN A 428 -9.14 -12.86 3.20
N LYS A 429 -10.31 -12.71 3.86
CA LYS A 429 -10.45 -12.40 5.31
C LYS A 429 -9.56 -13.21 6.25
N ASN A 430 -9.26 -14.47 5.92
CA ASN A 430 -8.40 -15.35 6.73
C ASN A 430 -6.91 -14.99 6.67
N LYS A 431 -6.53 -13.97 5.88
CA LYS A 431 -5.23 -13.29 5.89
C LYS A 431 -5.36 -11.85 6.40
N LEU A 432 -6.36 -11.11 5.90
CA LEU A 432 -6.49 -9.66 6.10
C LEU A 432 -7.02 -9.29 7.49
N LEU A 433 -7.84 -10.14 8.11
CA LEU A 433 -8.19 -10.00 9.51
C LEU A 433 -7.16 -10.76 10.35
N ASN A 434 -6.00 -10.15 10.56
CA ASN A 434 -4.95 -10.64 11.45
C ASN A 434 -4.45 -9.49 12.33
N ASP A 435 -4.34 -9.76 13.63
CA ASP A 435 -3.89 -8.83 14.66
C ASP A 435 -2.36 -8.71 14.74
N ASP A 436 -1.61 -9.71 14.23
CA ASP A 436 -0.17 -9.55 14.00
C ASP A 436 0.06 -8.58 12.81
N PRO A 437 0.71 -7.42 13.04
CA PRO A 437 0.84 -6.38 12.02
C PRO A 437 1.90 -6.70 10.96
N GLU A 438 2.81 -7.66 11.17
CA GLU A 438 3.71 -8.13 10.10
C GLU A 438 2.94 -9.04 9.13
N ASP A 439 2.14 -9.99 9.65
CA ASP A 439 1.30 -10.86 8.82
C ASP A 439 0.21 -10.07 8.06
N PHE A 440 -0.37 -9.01 8.65
CA PHE A 440 -1.29 -8.10 7.94
C PHE A 440 -0.62 -7.47 6.72
N ASP A 441 0.56 -6.88 6.89
CA ASP A 441 1.27 -6.20 5.80
C ASP A 441 1.72 -7.20 4.71
N TYR A 442 2.10 -8.43 5.09
CA TYR A 442 2.28 -9.53 4.11
C TYR A 442 1.00 -9.89 3.35
N ALA A 443 -0.17 -9.84 4.00
CA ALA A 443 -1.46 -10.10 3.38
C ALA A 443 -1.86 -8.99 2.39
N LEU A 444 -1.67 -7.72 2.77
CA LEU A 444 -1.93 -6.56 1.91
C LEU A 444 -1.01 -6.57 0.68
N ARG A 445 0.30 -6.81 0.84
CA ARG A 445 1.21 -6.95 -0.31
C ARG A 445 0.75 -8.04 -1.28
N ASP A 446 0.30 -9.18 -0.76
CA ASP A 446 -0.23 -10.29 -1.58
C ASP A 446 -1.63 -9.99 -2.19
N LEU A 447 -2.40 -9.06 -1.63
CA LEU A 447 -3.60 -8.50 -2.27
C LEU A 447 -3.20 -7.63 -3.46
N LEU A 448 -2.49 -6.52 -3.19
CA LEU A 448 -2.10 -5.51 -4.18
C LEU A 448 -1.33 -6.16 -5.35
N LEU A 449 -0.19 -6.78 -5.06
CA LEU A 449 0.76 -7.17 -6.11
C LEU A 449 0.37 -8.45 -6.87
N LYS A 450 -0.58 -9.26 -6.38
CA LYS A 450 -0.97 -10.56 -7.01
C LYS A 450 -2.45 -10.75 -7.27
N THR A 451 -3.32 -10.03 -6.57
CA THR A 451 -4.78 -10.14 -6.73
C THR A 451 -5.31 -8.99 -7.59
N ILE A 452 -4.78 -7.78 -7.37
CA ILE A 452 -4.99 -6.64 -8.28
C ILE A 452 -4.03 -6.75 -9.47
N ASP A 453 -2.73 -7.05 -9.23
CA ASP A 453 -1.75 -7.38 -10.30
C ASP A 453 -1.64 -6.25 -11.34
N GLU A 454 -1.59 -5.00 -10.87
CA GLU A 454 -1.62 -3.77 -11.68
C GLU A 454 -0.34 -2.94 -11.37
N PRO A 455 0.49 -2.54 -12.36
CA PRO A 455 1.83 -1.98 -12.09
C PRO A 455 1.93 -0.61 -11.39
N HIS A 456 0.93 0.27 -11.48
CA HIS A 456 0.86 1.50 -10.67
C HIS A 456 0.56 1.17 -9.20
N THR A 457 -0.22 0.12 -8.95
CA THR A 457 -0.65 -0.30 -7.61
C THR A 457 0.45 -1.01 -6.83
N SER A 458 0.95 -0.34 -5.78
CA SER A 458 2.19 -0.68 -5.10
C SER A 458 2.08 -0.54 -3.58
N TYR A 459 2.74 -1.45 -2.86
CA TYR A 459 2.84 -1.38 -1.39
C TYR A 459 3.79 -0.25 -0.97
N GLY A 460 3.37 0.60 -0.02
CA GLY A 460 4.15 1.70 0.51
C GLY A 460 4.95 1.31 1.74
N TYR A 461 4.40 1.56 2.94
CA TYR A 461 5.09 1.33 4.22
C TYR A 461 4.20 0.70 5.30
N PRO A 462 4.77 -0.10 6.22
CA PRO A 462 4.01 -0.87 7.20
C PRO A 462 3.31 -0.03 8.27
N SER A 463 2.36 -0.67 8.98
CA SER A 463 1.58 -0.10 10.10
C SER A 463 2.45 0.52 11.22
N TYR A 464 1.93 1.49 11.98
CA TYR A 464 2.62 1.99 13.19
C TYR A 464 2.59 1.00 14.38
N PHE A 465 1.76 -0.05 14.35
CA PHE A 465 1.80 -1.15 15.31
C PHE A 465 3.07 -2.00 15.16
N ASN A 466 3.68 -2.01 13.97
CA ASN A 466 4.93 -2.70 13.73
C ASN A 466 6.12 -2.14 14.53
N LYS A 467 7.22 -2.88 14.50
CA LYS A 467 8.54 -2.40 14.93
C LYS A 467 8.89 -1.15 14.09
N SER A 468 9.20 -0.03 14.71
CA SER A 468 9.60 1.22 14.02
C SER A 468 10.92 1.13 13.22
N ALA A 469 11.61 -0.01 13.29
CA ALA A 469 12.78 -0.35 12.47
C ALA A 469 12.53 -1.54 11.52
N TRP A 470 11.26 -1.90 11.25
CA TRP A 470 10.88 -2.81 10.17
C TRP A 470 10.44 -2.00 8.95
N GLU A 471 11.03 -2.33 7.81
CA GLU A 471 10.83 -1.62 6.53
C GLU A 471 9.60 -2.13 5.77
N GLY A 472 9.09 -3.32 6.12
CA GLY A 472 7.91 -3.93 5.50
C GLY A 472 8.17 -5.35 4.94
N PRO A 473 7.17 -5.95 4.28
CA PRO A 473 7.28 -7.25 3.62
C PRO A 473 8.17 -7.13 2.37
N GLU A 474 8.88 -8.20 1.98
CA GLU A 474 9.85 -8.06 0.89
C GLU A 474 9.17 -7.84 -0.47
N LEU A 475 9.67 -6.87 -1.23
CA LEU A 475 9.22 -6.54 -2.59
C LEU A 475 10.22 -7.00 -3.69
N ASN A 476 11.42 -7.40 -3.31
CA ASN A 476 12.57 -7.57 -4.22
C ASN A 476 12.61 -8.87 -5.06
N GLN A 477 11.48 -9.54 -5.27
CA GLN A 477 11.40 -10.77 -6.09
C GLN A 477 10.09 -10.82 -6.88
N LEU A 478 10.18 -11.13 -8.18
CA LEU A 478 9.02 -11.28 -9.08
C LEU A 478 7.98 -12.31 -8.60
N THR A 479 8.36 -13.26 -7.75
CA THR A 479 7.43 -14.21 -7.10
C THR A 479 6.46 -13.57 -6.10
N TYR A 480 6.66 -12.30 -5.74
CA TYR A 480 5.71 -11.50 -4.97
C TYR A 480 4.69 -10.76 -5.83
N TYR A 481 4.84 -10.77 -7.16
CA TYR A 481 3.93 -10.14 -8.12
C TYR A 481 3.10 -11.18 -8.88
N GLY A 482 1.98 -10.74 -9.46
CA GLY A 482 1.10 -11.55 -10.28
C GLY A 482 1.63 -11.76 -11.71
N SER A 483 0.74 -12.17 -12.60
CA SER A 483 1.05 -12.50 -13.98
C SER A 483 1.17 -11.29 -14.90
N ARG A 484 0.34 -10.25 -14.74
CA ARG A 484 0.37 -9.05 -15.58
C ARG A 484 1.66 -8.28 -15.33
N PHE A 485 2.03 -8.04 -14.08
CA PHE A 485 3.31 -7.39 -13.76
C PHE A 485 4.52 -8.23 -14.21
N GLN A 486 4.48 -9.56 -14.04
CA GLN A 486 5.57 -10.42 -14.53
C GLN A 486 5.72 -10.36 -16.05
N THR A 487 4.62 -10.36 -16.82
CA THR A 487 4.67 -10.17 -18.28
C THR A 487 5.23 -8.80 -18.64
N TRP A 488 4.76 -7.72 -18.03
CA TRP A 488 5.30 -6.36 -18.25
C TRP A 488 6.81 -6.28 -17.96
N TYR A 489 7.28 -6.91 -16.88
CA TYR A 489 8.71 -6.96 -16.54
C TYR A 489 9.55 -7.73 -17.57
N TYR A 490 9.07 -8.86 -18.09
CA TYR A 490 9.82 -9.66 -19.06
C TYR A 490 9.79 -9.02 -20.45
N ASP A 491 8.59 -8.76 -20.98
CA ASP A 491 8.38 -8.22 -22.33
C ASP A 491 8.86 -6.75 -22.45
N GLY A 492 8.91 -6.03 -21.32
CA GLY A 492 9.52 -4.71 -21.17
C GLY A 492 11.00 -4.79 -20.79
N TYR A 493 11.31 -4.72 -19.49
CA TYR A 493 12.71 -4.60 -19.00
C TYR A 493 13.67 -5.65 -19.58
N VAL A 494 13.31 -6.94 -19.61
CA VAL A 494 14.29 -7.98 -19.99
C VAL A 494 14.54 -8.03 -21.50
N ASP A 495 13.48 -7.96 -22.31
CA ASP A 495 13.63 -8.07 -23.77
C ASP A 495 14.13 -6.75 -24.40
N VAL A 496 13.75 -5.58 -23.88
CA VAL A 496 14.35 -4.29 -24.31
C VAL A 496 15.83 -4.22 -23.91
N ASP A 497 16.21 -4.62 -22.70
CA ASP A 497 17.62 -4.57 -22.28
C ASP A 497 18.49 -5.53 -23.10
N THR A 498 17.92 -6.63 -23.58
CA THR A 498 18.55 -7.56 -24.53
C THR A 498 18.75 -6.91 -25.92
N ALA A 499 17.82 -6.07 -26.38
CA ALA A 499 17.99 -5.27 -27.59
C ALA A 499 19.07 -4.18 -27.40
N ILE A 500 19.13 -3.56 -26.22
CA ILE A 500 20.19 -2.59 -25.84
C ILE A 500 21.56 -3.27 -25.84
N GLU A 501 21.72 -4.45 -25.22
CA GLU A 501 22.96 -5.24 -25.25
C GLU A 501 23.38 -5.57 -26.69
N THR A 502 22.41 -5.94 -27.53
CA THR A 502 22.65 -6.30 -28.94
C THR A 502 23.12 -5.11 -29.78
N LYS A 503 22.66 -3.90 -29.45
CA LYS A 503 22.94 -2.65 -30.17
C LYS A 503 24.25 -1.99 -29.73
N TRP A 504 24.46 -1.81 -28.42
CA TRP A 504 25.56 -1.02 -27.86
C TRP A 504 26.60 -1.85 -27.09
N GLY A 505 26.24 -3.07 -26.66
CA GLY A 505 27.09 -3.96 -25.89
C GLY A 505 26.66 -4.08 -24.43
N ALA A 506 27.28 -5.02 -23.71
CA ALA A 506 26.96 -5.29 -22.32
C ALA A 506 27.58 -4.27 -21.36
N ASN A 507 26.82 -3.84 -20.34
CA ASN A 507 27.30 -2.95 -19.29
C ASN A 507 28.53 -3.55 -18.58
N PRO A 508 29.72 -2.90 -18.64
CA PRO A 508 30.97 -3.46 -18.13
C PRO A 508 31.02 -3.54 -16.61
N ASP A 509 30.26 -2.70 -15.91
CA ASP A 509 30.16 -2.66 -14.45
C ASP A 509 28.99 -3.54 -13.92
N GLY A 510 28.08 -3.92 -14.81
CA GLY A 510 26.93 -4.79 -14.55
C GLY A 510 25.67 -4.05 -14.10
N GLY A 511 24.58 -4.79 -13.93
CA GLY A 511 23.24 -4.22 -13.86
C GLY A 511 22.57 -4.27 -15.24
N TRP A 512 21.64 -3.35 -15.50
CA TRP A 512 20.99 -3.20 -16.80
C TRP A 512 21.95 -2.60 -17.84
N ASN A 513 21.84 -3.06 -19.08
CA ASN A 513 22.55 -2.52 -20.24
C ASN A 513 22.06 -1.12 -20.63
N ALA A 514 20.81 -0.77 -20.28
CA ALA A 514 20.26 0.58 -20.38
C ALA A 514 21.08 1.66 -19.65
N TYR A 515 21.80 1.29 -18.58
CA TYR A 515 22.70 2.18 -17.85
C TYR A 515 24.19 1.95 -18.19
N GLY A 516 24.47 1.29 -19.32
CA GLY A 516 25.82 1.04 -19.82
C GLY A 516 26.43 2.29 -20.47
N PRO A 517 27.70 2.64 -20.20
CA PRO A 517 28.35 3.87 -20.71
C PRO A 517 28.62 3.86 -22.23
N ASP A 518 28.39 2.73 -22.91
CA ASP A 518 28.45 2.62 -24.37
C ASP A 518 27.09 2.95 -25.06
N ARG A 519 25.99 3.10 -24.29
CA ARG A 519 24.67 3.57 -24.78
C ARG A 519 24.64 5.12 -24.78
N PRO A 520 24.48 5.79 -25.92
CA PRO A 520 24.52 7.25 -26.02
C PRO A 520 23.13 7.88 -25.82
N HIS A 521 23.08 9.14 -25.39
CA HIS A 521 21.84 9.92 -25.23
C HIS A 521 21.10 10.20 -26.55
N PHE A 522 21.80 10.13 -27.68
CA PHE A 522 21.22 10.17 -29.02
C PHE A 522 22.14 9.46 -30.02
N TRP A 523 21.59 9.04 -31.16
CA TRP A 523 22.38 8.50 -32.27
C TRP A 523 21.76 8.83 -33.63
N PHE A 524 22.62 9.06 -34.64
CA PHE A 524 22.18 9.31 -36.01
C PHE A 524 21.84 8.00 -36.72
N LEU A 525 20.63 7.97 -37.29
CA LEU A 525 20.12 6.87 -38.10
C LEU A 525 20.67 6.96 -39.54
N ASP A 526 20.73 8.17 -40.09
CA ASP A 526 21.38 8.51 -41.35
C ASP A 526 21.95 9.95 -41.32
N ASP A 527 22.21 10.56 -42.48
CA ASP A 527 22.74 11.93 -42.57
C ASP A 527 21.71 13.01 -42.15
N VAL A 528 20.40 12.73 -42.04
CA VAL A 528 19.34 13.75 -41.74
C VAL A 528 18.39 13.36 -40.61
N THR A 529 18.54 12.15 -40.05
CA THR A 529 17.63 11.56 -39.05
C THR A 529 18.38 11.21 -37.76
N VAL A 530 17.85 11.67 -36.62
CA VAL A 530 18.38 11.36 -35.28
C VAL A 530 17.36 10.60 -34.43
N SER A 531 17.83 9.69 -33.59
CA SER A 531 17.06 9.09 -32.49
C SER A 531 17.57 9.67 -31.17
N ILE A 532 16.67 10.21 -30.36
CA ILE A 532 16.96 10.84 -29.06
C ILE A 532 16.36 9.97 -27.96
N LEU A 533 17.19 9.51 -27.02
CA LEU A 533 16.80 8.59 -25.96
C LEU A 533 16.31 9.39 -24.75
N LEU A 534 15.03 9.26 -24.43
CA LEU A 534 14.36 9.92 -23.31
C LEU A 534 13.77 8.85 -22.38
N ASP A 535 14.59 8.40 -21.43
CA ASP A 535 14.26 7.30 -20.52
C ASP A 535 13.29 7.69 -19.37
N ASP A 536 12.97 8.97 -19.19
CA ASP A 536 12.14 9.46 -18.07
C ASP A 536 11.54 10.85 -18.35
N PHE A 537 10.46 11.19 -17.66
CA PHE A 537 9.83 12.52 -17.65
C PHE A 537 10.06 13.22 -16.30
N ASN A 538 11.31 13.62 -16.05
CA ASN A 538 11.70 14.28 -14.80
C ASN A 538 11.35 15.78 -14.79
N THR A 539 10.98 16.27 -13.62
CA THR A 539 10.87 17.70 -13.29
C THR A 539 11.56 17.95 -11.95
N THR A 540 11.98 19.19 -11.74
CA THR A 540 12.48 19.70 -10.47
C THR A 540 11.93 21.10 -10.24
N ASP A 541 12.08 21.63 -9.03
CA ASP A 541 11.61 22.98 -8.71
C ASP A 541 12.64 24.00 -9.19
N MET A 542 12.28 24.75 -10.23
CA MET A 542 13.22 25.65 -10.90
C MET A 542 12.55 26.79 -11.66
N GLU A 543 13.25 27.92 -11.70
CA GLU A 543 12.83 29.15 -12.37
C GLU A 543 13.73 29.48 -13.58
N GLU A 544 13.19 30.12 -14.61
CA GLU A 544 13.89 30.38 -15.87
C GLU A 544 13.92 31.88 -16.24
N SER A 545 15.06 32.38 -16.73
CA SER A 545 15.17 33.78 -17.18
C SER A 545 16.17 34.01 -18.33
N ALA A 546 16.00 35.11 -19.06
CA ALA A 546 16.89 35.48 -20.17
C ALA A 546 18.15 36.28 -19.74
N VAL A 547 18.18 36.77 -18.50
CA VAL A 547 19.28 37.56 -17.89
C VAL A 547 19.32 37.28 -16.39
N TYR A 548 20.50 37.38 -15.77
CA TYR A 548 20.64 37.15 -14.32
C TYR A 548 19.62 37.99 -13.51
N ASP A 549 18.71 37.30 -12.84
CA ASP A 549 17.79 37.88 -11.88
C ASP A 549 18.26 37.58 -10.45
N ALA A 550 18.29 38.62 -9.62
CA ALA A 550 18.66 38.53 -8.21
C ALA A 550 17.46 38.19 -7.32
N LEU A 551 16.22 38.44 -7.77
CA LEU A 551 15.01 38.11 -7.04
C LEU A 551 14.77 36.59 -7.03
N LEU A 552 14.80 35.96 -8.22
CA LEU A 552 14.71 34.49 -8.36
C LEU A 552 15.81 33.79 -7.52
N ALA A 553 17.05 34.29 -7.61
CA ALA A 553 18.16 33.77 -6.81
C ALA A 553 17.95 33.92 -5.28
N ASN A 554 17.26 34.97 -4.82
CA ASN A 554 16.94 35.16 -3.40
C ASN A 554 15.69 34.37 -2.98
N GLN A 555 14.78 34.03 -3.90
CA GLN A 555 13.64 33.17 -3.61
C GLN A 555 14.10 31.75 -3.30
N GLN A 556 14.98 31.17 -4.13
CA GLN A 556 15.44 29.79 -3.92
C GLN A 556 16.49 29.67 -2.79
N LEU A 557 17.44 30.61 -2.68
CA LEU A 557 18.47 30.56 -1.62
C LEU A 557 18.00 31.11 -0.26
N LYS A 558 16.80 31.74 -0.20
CA LYS A 558 16.15 32.33 1.00
C LYS A 558 17.04 33.28 1.88
N ALA A 559 18.21 33.70 1.38
CA ALA A 559 19.24 34.50 2.07
C ALA A 559 18.83 35.95 2.41
N ALA A 560 19.47 36.57 3.42
CA ALA A 560 19.09 37.91 3.89
C ALA A 560 19.56 39.08 2.99
N ASP A 561 20.59 38.86 2.17
CA ASP A 561 21.03 39.77 1.08
C ASP A 561 21.77 38.94 0.01
N ILE A 562 21.05 38.51 -1.04
CA ILE A 562 21.65 37.75 -2.15
C ILE A 562 22.91 38.41 -2.73
N ALA A 563 22.98 39.74 -2.82
CA ALA A 563 24.14 40.45 -3.37
C ALA A 563 25.35 40.45 -2.42
N ALA A 564 25.16 40.06 -1.16
CA ALA A 564 26.24 39.81 -0.21
C ALA A 564 26.85 38.40 -0.35
N VAL A 565 26.16 37.43 -0.98
CA VAL A 565 26.61 36.03 -1.10
C VAL A 565 26.86 35.60 -2.55
N LEU A 566 26.08 36.09 -3.51
CA LEU A 566 26.15 35.71 -4.92
C LEU A 566 26.43 36.94 -5.80
N PRO A 567 27.57 37.02 -6.50
CA PRO A 567 27.83 38.07 -7.48
C PRO A 567 26.89 37.99 -8.69
N GLU A 568 26.58 39.15 -9.29
CA GLU A 568 25.87 39.24 -10.57
C GLU A 568 26.58 38.42 -11.66
N ILE A 569 25.87 37.48 -12.28
CA ILE A 569 26.39 36.70 -13.42
C ILE A 569 26.20 37.55 -14.69
N ALA A 570 27.14 38.45 -14.95
CA ALA A 570 27.12 39.38 -16.08
C ALA A 570 27.35 38.68 -17.43
N GLY A 571 26.27 38.42 -18.17
CA GLY A 571 26.29 37.83 -19.51
C GLY A 571 25.14 36.85 -19.70
N GLY A 572 25.43 35.73 -20.37
CA GLY A 572 24.49 34.65 -20.61
C GLY A 572 23.42 34.94 -21.67
N THR A 573 22.61 33.93 -21.97
CA THR A 573 21.44 34.01 -22.88
C THR A 573 20.19 33.32 -22.34
N LYS A 574 20.36 32.33 -21.45
CA LYS A 574 19.30 31.68 -20.68
C LYS A 574 19.90 31.23 -19.35
N PHE A 575 19.13 31.36 -18.27
CA PHE A 575 19.47 31.04 -16.89
C PHE A 575 18.40 30.11 -16.33
N PHE A 576 18.83 29.08 -15.61
CA PHE A 576 17.97 28.12 -14.93
C PHE A 576 18.36 28.12 -13.44
N TYR A 577 17.40 28.37 -12.55
CA TYR A 577 17.59 28.55 -11.10
C TYR A 577 16.92 27.40 -10.34
N TYR A 578 17.68 26.39 -9.96
CA TYR A 578 17.22 25.18 -9.29
C TYR A 578 17.14 25.39 -7.77
N ASN A 579 16.00 25.08 -7.18
CA ASN A 579 15.81 25.01 -5.74
C ASN A 579 16.24 23.61 -5.23
N SER A 580 17.53 23.45 -4.95
CA SER A 580 18.09 22.20 -4.42
C SER A 580 18.03 22.13 -2.88
N SER A 581 17.17 22.93 -2.25
CA SER A 581 17.10 23.11 -0.79
C SER A 581 16.63 21.86 -0.05
N SER A 582 16.80 21.87 1.27
CA SER A 582 16.48 20.75 2.16
C SER A 582 15.92 21.26 3.50
N GLU A 583 15.24 20.41 4.27
CA GLU A 583 14.67 20.69 5.61
C GLU A 583 15.56 21.54 6.56
N THR A 584 16.88 21.52 6.36
CA THR A 584 17.87 22.09 7.28
C THR A 584 18.89 23.03 6.63
N ASN A 585 18.85 23.23 5.30
CA ASN A 585 19.87 23.96 4.53
C ASN A 585 19.26 24.51 3.22
N ASP A 586 19.33 25.83 3.01
CA ASP A 586 18.94 26.47 1.75
C ASP A 586 20.04 26.29 0.68
N GLN A 587 19.68 25.81 -0.52
CA GLN A 587 20.61 25.58 -1.63
C GLN A 587 20.02 26.05 -2.97
N LEU A 588 20.84 26.78 -3.74
CA LEU A 588 20.54 27.21 -5.10
C LEU A 588 21.63 26.70 -6.05
N GLU A 589 21.22 26.16 -7.18
CA GLU A 589 22.11 25.84 -8.30
C GLU A 589 21.67 26.59 -9.56
N VAL A 590 22.64 27.19 -10.28
CA VAL A 590 22.37 28.03 -11.45
C VAL A 590 23.12 27.50 -12.67
N LEU A 591 22.39 27.09 -13.69
CA LEU A 591 22.92 26.77 -15.02
C LEU A 591 22.75 27.96 -15.96
N VAL A 592 23.79 28.29 -16.74
CA VAL A 592 23.80 29.48 -17.60
C VAL A 592 24.33 29.16 -19.01
N LYS A 593 23.45 29.33 -20.01
CA LYS A 593 23.77 29.23 -21.43
C LYS A 593 24.43 30.51 -21.96
N GLY A 594 25.17 30.40 -23.06
CA GLY A 594 25.71 31.57 -23.78
C GLY A 594 26.96 32.20 -23.15
N LEU A 595 27.59 31.51 -22.19
CA LEU A 595 28.93 31.82 -21.67
C LEU A 595 29.96 30.82 -22.23
N ASP A 596 31.25 31.12 -22.04
CA ASP A 596 32.36 30.21 -22.36
C ASP A 596 33.25 29.98 -21.13
N GLY A 597 34.07 28.92 -21.16
CA GLY A 597 34.90 28.50 -20.02
C GLY A 597 35.96 29.52 -19.56
N SER A 598 36.20 30.63 -20.26
CA SER A 598 36.99 31.75 -19.74
C SER A 598 36.25 32.58 -18.69
N TYR A 599 34.91 32.50 -18.66
CA TYR A 599 34.08 33.19 -17.67
C TYR A 599 34.29 32.67 -16.24
N LEU A 600 34.63 31.39 -16.07
CA LEU A 600 34.90 30.79 -14.76
C LEU A 600 35.99 31.54 -13.97
N GLY A 601 37.04 32.02 -14.65
CA GLY A 601 38.07 32.87 -14.02
C GLY A 601 37.56 34.27 -13.65
N THR A 602 36.60 34.82 -14.41
CA THR A 602 35.96 36.11 -14.13
C THR A 602 35.07 36.02 -12.89
N TYR A 603 34.31 34.93 -12.75
CA TYR A 603 33.42 34.73 -11.61
C TYR A 603 34.15 34.29 -10.33
N HIS A 604 35.23 33.50 -10.44
CA HIS A 604 36.19 33.29 -9.35
C HIS A 604 36.67 34.62 -8.74
N ASP A 605 37.11 35.56 -9.58
CA ASP A 605 37.59 36.86 -9.13
C ASP A 605 36.47 37.72 -8.53
N ALA A 606 35.22 37.56 -8.99
CA ALA A 606 34.04 38.22 -8.41
C ALA A 606 33.70 37.69 -7.00
N LEU A 607 33.68 36.37 -6.79
CA LEU A 607 33.50 35.74 -5.48
C LEU A 607 34.56 36.20 -4.48
N VAL A 608 35.84 36.20 -4.89
CA VAL A 608 36.96 36.69 -4.07
C VAL A 608 36.82 38.20 -3.78
N ALA A 609 36.32 39.00 -4.73
CA ALA A 609 36.10 40.43 -4.54
C ALA A 609 35.01 40.76 -3.51
N ILE A 610 33.94 39.95 -3.41
CA ILE A 610 32.94 40.07 -2.33
C ILE A 610 33.35 39.37 -1.02
N GLY A 611 34.54 38.77 -0.97
CA GLY A 611 35.20 38.33 0.26
C GLY A 611 35.19 36.82 0.54
N TYR A 612 34.85 35.97 -0.44
CA TYR A 612 35.03 34.52 -0.31
C TYR A 612 36.51 34.12 -0.22
N GLN A 613 36.78 33.04 0.51
CA GLN A 613 38.08 32.36 0.52
C GLN A 613 37.99 31.09 -0.34
N TYR A 614 38.79 31.01 -1.40
CA TYR A 614 38.92 29.78 -2.20
C TYR A 614 39.79 28.75 -1.47
N VAL A 615 39.31 27.50 -1.42
CA VAL A 615 39.91 26.37 -0.70
C VAL A 615 40.14 25.22 -1.68
N LEU A 616 41.41 24.83 -1.81
CA LEU A 616 41.85 23.70 -2.64
C LEU A 616 43.01 22.97 -1.94
N GLU A 617 42.85 21.68 -1.69
CA GLU A 617 43.92 20.78 -1.24
C GLU A 617 44.10 19.63 -2.24
N ALA A 618 45.15 18.82 -2.08
CA ALA A 618 45.39 17.64 -2.92
C ALA A 618 44.46 16.48 -2.50
N THR A 619 43.79 15.87 -3.48
CA THR A 619 42.76 14.85 -3.29
C THR A 619 42.93 13.69 -4.29
N GLU A 620 42.43 12.51 -3.92
CA GLU A 620 42.22 11.35 -4.83
C GLU A 620 40.74 11.20 -5.23
N ASP A 621 39.86 11.99 -4.62
CA ASP A 621 38.43 12.15 -4.94
C ASP A 621 38.28 13.28 -5.97
N GLU A 622 37.89 12.92 -7.19
CA GLU A 622 37.89 13.81 -8.36
C GLU A 622 36.79 14.87 -8.30
N THR A 623 35.66 14.60 -7.63
CA THR A 623 34.56 15.57 -7.41
C THR A 623 35.03 16.83 -6.68
N LYS A 624 36.09 16.69 -5.88
CA LYS A 624 36.71 17.76 -5.09
C LYS A 624 37.85 18.48 -5.82
N GLY A 625 38.18 18.06 -7.05
CA GLY A 625 39.30 18.58 -7.84
C GLY A 625 39.21 20.06 -8.20
N ALA A 626 37.99 20.61 -8.30
CA ALA A 626 37.75 22.05 -8.54
C ALA A 626 37.91 22.92 -7.27
N GLY A 627 37.89 22.31 -6.08
CA GLY A 627 37.81 23.02 -4.81
C GLY A 627 36.45 23.67 -4.55
N TYR A 628 36.39 24.53 -3.53
CA TYR A 628 35.20 25.30 -3.18
C TYR A 628 35.59 26.69 -2.64
N PHE A 629 34.62 27.59 -2.56
CA PHE A 629 34.74 28.89 -1.92
C PHE A 629 33.94 28.89 -0.62
N VAL A 630 34.43 29.56 0.44
CA VAL A 630 33.71 29.70 1.71
C VAL A 630 33.66 31.13 2.23
N LYS A 631 32.52 31.54 2.80
CA LYS A 631 32.33 32.87 3.42
C LYS A 631 31.31 32.81 4.56
N THR A 632 31.63 33.42 5.71
CA THR A 632 30.67 33.67 6.79
C THR A 632 30.04 35.06 6.63
N VAL A 633 28.73 35.15 6.80
CA VAL A 633 27.92 36.38 6.80
C VAL A 633 27.18 36.51 8.14
N ASP A 634 26.84 37.73 8.56
CA ASP A 634 26.07 38.01 9.78
C ASP A 634 24.66 38.46 9.38
N GLU A 635 23.71 37.54 9.48
CA GLU A 635 22.33 37.69 9.02
C GLU A 635 21.41 37.84 10.25
N GLY A 636 20.94 39.07 10.50
CA GLY A 636 20.08 39.39 11.64
C GLY A 636 20.69 39.21 13.04
N GLY A 637 21.94 38.76 13.14
CA GLY A 637 22.61 38.34 14.38
C GLY A 637 22.91 36.83 14.46
N THR A 638 22.56 36.06 13.43
CA THR A 638 22.98 34.67 13.21
C THR A 638 24.13 34.65 12.20
N SER A 639 25.17 33.83 12.44
CA SER A 639 26.32 33.74 11.52
C SER A 639 26.22 32.53 10.60
N VAL A 640 25.70 32.74 9.38
CA VAL A 640 25.58 31.74 8.30
C VAL A 640 26.92 31.58 7.58
N THR A 641 27.28 30.39 7.08
CA THR A 641 28.60 30.15 6.45
C THR A 641 28.49 29.38 5.15
N TYR A 642 28.24 30.15 4.09
CA TYR A 642 28.02 29.66 2.74
C TYR A 642 29.24 28.94 2.14
N MET A 643 28.98 27.84 1.45
CA MET A 643 29.88 27.22 0.48
C MET A 643 29.37 27.51 -0.95
N VAL A 644 30.30 27.82 -1.86
CA VAL A 644 30.02 27.99 -3.29
C VAL A 644 30.95 27.08 -4.10
N GLN A 645 30.43 26.45 -5.14
CA GLN A 645 31.21 25.80 -6.20
C GLN A 645 30.84 26.38 -7.56
N ILE A 646 31.81 26.39 -8.48
CA ILE A 646 31.62 26.89 -9.85
C ILE A 646 32.28 25.93 -10.82
N ALA A 647 31.64 25.70 -11.96
CA ALA A 647 32.16 24.85 -13.02
C ALA A 647 31.85 25.45 -14.40
N PHE A 648 32.51 24.91 -15.42
CA PHE A 648 32.08 25.09 -16.80
C PHE A 648 32.08 23.72 -17.45
N ASP A 649 30.89 23.25 -17.80
CA ASP A 649 30.73 22.00 -18.51
C ASP A 649 31.05 22.21 -20.00
N VAL A 650 31.88 21.34 -20.56
CA VAL A 650 32.41 21.47 -21.93
C VAL A 650 31.56 20.75 -22.97
N ASP A 651 30.70 19.82 -22.55
CA ASP A 651 29.91 18.98 -23.43
C ASP A 651 28.52 19.58 -23.64
N PHE A 652 27.92 20.19 -22.60
CA PHE A 652 26.72 21.03 -22.70
C PHE A 652 27.02 22.53 -22.91
N ASN A 653 28.29 22.96 -22.82
CA ASN A 653 28.68 24.38 -22.89
C ASN A 653 27.92 25.26 -21.87
N LEU A 654 27.84 24.78 -20.62
CA LEU A 654 27.13 25.45 -19.52
C LEU A 654 28.10 26.03 -18.50
N PHE A 655 27.87 27.26 -18.06
CA PHE A 655 28.47 27.77 -16.83
C PHE A 655 27.57 27.44 -15.64
N TYR A 656 28.15 26.89 -14.57
CA TYR A 656 27.46 26.45 -13.36
C TYR A 656 27.92 27.23 -12.13
N VAL A 657 26.97 27.59 -11.26
CA VAL A 657 27.22 28.09 -9.90
C VAL A 657 26.28 27.41 -8.92
N GLY A 658 26.83 26.65 -7.96
CA GLY A 658 26.08 26.06 -6.84
C GLY A 658 26.44 26.77 -5.54
N ILE A 659 25.45 27.06 -4.69
CA ILE A 659 25.61 27.73 -3.40
C ILE A 659 24.67 27.13 -2.35
N ILE A 660 25.20 26.85 -1.15
CA ILE A 660 24.44 26.42 0.03
C ILE A 660 24.85 27.26 1.24
N ASP A 661 23.94 27.44 2.22
CA ASP A 661 24.14 28.18 3.48
C ASP A 661 25.24 27.64 4.43
N LYS A 662 25.77 26.46 4.12
CA LYS A 662 26.57 25.59 4.98
C LYS A 662 27.94 25.26 4.38
N ALA A 663 28.94 25.03 5.24
CA ALA A 663 30.29 24.70 4.79
C ALA A 663 30.87 23.45 5.50
N PRO A 664 31.75 22.68 4.82
CA PRO A 664 32.39 21.52 5.40
C PRO A 664 33.40 21.93 6.49
N ILE A 665 33.52 21.07 7.53
CA ILE A 665 34.43 21.29 8.68
C ILE A 665 35.91 21.32 8.23
N SER A 666 36.25 20.62 7.15
CA SER A 666 37.55 20.67 6.48
C SER A 666 37.44 20.14 5.04
N PHE A 667 38.41 20.47 4.19
CA PHE A 667 38.45 20.02 2.79
C PHE A 667 38.40 18.49 2.65
N ALA A 668 39.06 17.76 3.54
CA ALA A 668 39.08 16.29 3.56
C ALA A 668 37.83 15.63 4.19
N GLY A 669 36.83 16.41 4.60
CA GLY A 669 35.55 15.92 5.11
C GLY A 669 34.52 15.63 4.01
N THR A 670 33.33 15.20 4.43
CA THR A 670 32.13 15.26 3.58
C THR A 670 31.79 16.71 3.27
N TRP A 671 31.50 17.02 2.00
CA TRP A 671 31.01 18.33 1.57
C TRP A 671 29.48 18.31 1.57
N PRO A 672 28.81 19.46 1.81
CA PRO A 672 27.34 19.51 1.84
C PRO A 672 26.73 19.12 0.49
N PHE A 673 27.32 19.56 -0.61
CA PHE A 673 27.06 19.09 -1.97
C PHE A 673 28.39 18.93 -2.73
N VAL A 674 28.33 18.36 -3.93
CA VAL A 674 29.39 18.38 -4.94
C VAL A 674 28.78 18.75 -6.29
N THR A 675 29.50 19.49 -7.13
CA THR A 675 29.00 19.87 -8.46
C THR A 675 28.86 18.67 -9.40
N ASP A 676 27.65 18.44 -9.88
CA ASP A 676 27.34 17.52 -10.98
C ASP A 676 26.36 18.20 -11.96
N VAL A 677 26.93 18.83 -13.00
CA VAL A 677 26.16 19.56 -14.02
C VAL A 677 25.28 18.61 -14.84
N PHE A 678 25.71 17.36 -15.01
CA PHE A 678 24.96 16.37 -15.77
C PHE A 678 23.70 15.93 -15.01
N ALA A 679 23.81 15.71 -13.70
CA ALA A 679 22.66 15.47 -12.84
C ALA A 679 21.68 16.67 -12.83
N SER A 680 22.17 17.91 -12.72
CA SER A 680 21.31 19.10 -12.80
C SER A 680 20.55 19.20 -14.13
N VAL A 681 21.20 18.85 -15.26
CA VAL A 681 20.57 18.84 -16.58
C VAL A 681 19.55 17.71 -16.71
N GLN A 682 19.81 16.51 -16.17
CA GLN A 682 18.87 15.38 -16.20
C GLN A 682 17.67 15.52 -15.25
N ALA A 683 17.77 16.36 -14.21
CA ALA A 683 16.70 16.60 -13.25
C ALA A 683 15.44 17.28 -13.84
N ASP A 684 15.53 17.82 -15.06
CA ASP A 684 14.36 18.34 -15.80
C ASP A 684 14.46 17.94 -17.29
N SER A 685 13.52 17.12 -17.75
CA SER A 685 13.58 16.55 -19.11
C SER A 685 13.53 17.62 -20.22
N ALA A 686 12.94 18.79 -19.98
CA ALA A 686 12.95 19.89 -20.95
C ALA A 686 14.33 20.56 -21.03
N VAL A 687 15.02 20.76 -19.89
CA VAL A 687 16.41 21.24 -19.89
C VAL A 687 17.34 20.23 -20.57
N TYR A 688 17.19 18.93 -20.25
CA TYR A 688 17.93 17.84 -20.91
C TYR A 688 17.74 17.87 -22.43
N LEU A 689 16.49 17.92 -22.92
CA LEU A 689 16.22 17.94 -24.36
C LEU A 689 16.73 19.22 -25.04
N GLU A 690 16.63 20.38 -24.40
CA GLU A 690 17.24 21.64 -24.89
C GLU A 690 18.78 21.51 -25.01
N MET A 691 19.47 20.83 -24.09
CA MET A 691 20.91 20.61 -24.20
C MET A 691 21.28 19.57 -25.28
N LEU A 692 20.48 18.51 -25.44
CA LEU A 692 20.71 17.52 -26.51
C LEU A 692 20.52 18.14 -27.90
N PHE A 693 19.50 18.98 -28.11
CA PHE A 693 19.32 19.66 -29.41
C PHE A 693 20.48 20.60 -29.76
N ASP A 694 21.04 21.32 -28.78
CA ASP A 694 22.24 22.14 -29.01
C ASP A 694 23.45 21.30 -29.48
N GLN A 695 23.64 20.10 -28.89
CA GLN A 695 24.69 19.16 -29.32
C GLN A 695 24.39 18.58 -30.72
N ILE A 696 23.17 18.10 -30.96
CA ILE A 696 22.74 17.48 -32.22
C ILE A 696 22.90 18.47 -33.38
N LEU A 697 22.39 19.70 -33.25
CA LEU A 697 22.42 20.72 -34.29
C LEU A 697 23.83 21.31 -34.51
N ALA A 698 24.72 21.24 -33.51
CA ALA A 698 26.13 21.55 -33.69
C ALA A 698 26.90 20.47 -34.48
N ILE A 699 26.44 19.21 -34.45
CA ILE A 699 27.00 18.10 -35.23
C ILE A 699 26.39 18.04 -36.63
N GLN A 700 25.05 18.11 -36.73
CA GLN A 700 24.30 18.07 -37.98
C GLN A 700 23.26 19.22 -38.05
N PRO A 701 23.60 20.35 -38.69
CA PRO A 701 22.70 21.50 -38.79
C PRO A 701 21.63 21.36 -39.88
N ASP A 702 21.79 20.42 -40.81
CA ASP A 702 20.84 20.13 -41.90
C ASP A 702 19.90 18.94 -41.53
N LEU A 703 19.45 18.89 -40.27
CA LEU A 703 18.54 17.85 -39.74
C LEU A 703 17.12 17.98 -40.33
N GLU A 704 16.50 16.86 -40.71
CA GLU A 704 15.12 16.84 -41.25
C GLU A 704 14.15 16.01 -40.39
N ASN A 705 14.65 14.99 -39.66
CA ASN A 705 13.81 13.99 -38.97
C ASN A 705 14.28 13.72 -37.53
N VAL A 706 13.35 13.49 -36.60
CA VAL A 706 13.61 13.12 -35.20
C VAL A 706 12.73 11.94 -34.79
N LEU A 707 13.35 10.87 -34.28
CA LEU A 707 12.68 9.82 -33.51
C LEU A 707 12.87 10.12 -32.02
N LEU A 708 11.78 10.35 -31.29
CA LEU A 708 11.80 10.33 -29.83
C LEU A 708 11.69 8.87 -29.36
N ASP A 709 12.66 8.42 -28.59
CA ASP A 709 12.78 7.03 -28.17
C ASP A 709 12.39 6.88 -26.68
N LEU A 710 11.23 6.26 -26.45
CA LEU A 710 10.66 5.94 -25.14
C LEU A 710 10.79 4.45 -24.80
N SER A 711 11.68 3.71 -25.48
CA SER A 711 11.82 2.26 -25.34
C SER A 711 12.20 1.80 -23.93
N TRP A 712 12.82 2.66 -23.12
CA TRP A 712 13.17 2.42 -21.72
C TRP A 712 12.40 3.30 -20.72
N ASN A 713 11.35 4.00 -21.16
CA ASN A 713 10.69 5.02 -20.35
C ASN A 713 9.43 4.53 -19.62
N THR A 714 9.49 4.44 -18.29
CA THR A 714 8.38 3.95 -17.46
C THR A 714 7.38 5.01 -17.01
N GLY A 715 7.54 6.27 -17.41
CA GLY A 715 6.67 7.38 -17.01
C GLY A 715 7.42 8.57 -16.45
N GLY A 716 6.92 9.11 -15.34
CA GLY A 716 7.41 10.35 -14.72
C GLY A 716 6.29 11.37 -14.54
N ASN A 717 6.66 12.65 -14.53
CA ASN A 717 5.77 13.78 -14.31
C ASN A 717 5.06 14.24 -15.60
N ILE A 718 3.75 14.44 -15.53
CA ILE A 718 2.91 14.85 -16.68
C ILE A 718 3.26 16.28 -17.17
N GLY A 719 3.64 17.19 -16.27
CA GLY A 719 4.07 18.53 -16.65
C GLY A 719 5.41 18.56 -17.38
N ALA A 720 6.36 17.70 -17.00
CA ALA A 720 7.58 17.47 -17.77
C ALA A 720 7.27 16.91 -19.16
N LEU A 721 6.37 15.94 -19.25
CA LEU A 721 5.88 15.38 -20.52
C LEU A 721 5.27 16.45 -21.43
N TYR A 722 4.35 17.26 -20.92
CA TYR A 722 3.74 18.34 -21.70
C TYR A 722 4.80 19.31 -22.21
N ARG A 723 5.80 19.68 -21.39
CA ARG A 723 6.94 20.49 -21.83
C ARG A 723 7.76 19.85 -22.96
N ILE A 724 7.87 18.51 -23.02
CA ILE A 724 8.47 17.81 -24.18
C ILE A 724 7.61 17.94 -25.44
N VAL A 725 6.26 17.93 -25.34
CA VAL A 725 5.38 18.15 -26.49
C VAL A 725 5.59 19.54 -27.11
N GLY A 726 5.95 20.55 -26.31
CA GLY A 726 6.33 21.89 -26.81
C GLY A 726 7.57 21.91 -27.73
N PHE A 727 8.46 20.92 -27.64
CA PHE A 727 9.57 20.77 -28.60
C PHE A 727 9.07 20.31 -29.98
N ILE A 728 7.92 19.65 -30.03
CA ILE A 728 7.32 19.02 -31.21
C ILE A 728 6.39 20.01 -31.95
N THR A 729 5.55 20.72 -31.20
CA THR A 729 4.51 21.62 -31.73
C THR A 729 4.45 22.95 -30.99
N ASP A 730 4.16 24.04 -31.72
CA ASP A 730 3.82 25.37 -31.19
C ASP A 730 2.31 25.65 -31.22
N GLN A 731 1.51 24.65 -31.63
CA GLN A 731 0.05 24.66 -31.60
C GLN A 731 -0.47 23.94 -30.35
N PRO A 732 -1.64 24.33 -29.81
CA PRO A 732 -2.29 23.60 -28.72
C PRO A 732 -2.57 22.14 -29.10
N PHE A 733 -2.43 21.22 -28.14
CA PHE A 733 -2.71 19.80 -28.32
C PHE A 733 -3.79 19.32 -27.35
N ALA A 734 -4.68 18.46 -27.84
CA ALA A 734 -5.72 17.80 -27.07
C ALA A 734 -5.10 16.84 -26.03
N VAL A 735 -5.65 16.88 -24.81
CA VAL A 735 -5.48 15.88 -23.77
C VAL A 735 -6.85 15.42 -23.30
N SER A 736 -7.07 14.10 -23.28
CA SER A 736 -8.37 13.50 -22.99
C SER A 736 -8.35 12.65 -21.72
N GLY A 737 -9.46 12.64 -20.97
CA GLY A 737 -9.60 11.94 -19.70
C GLY A 737 -11.00 11.37 -19.47
N ILE A 738 -11.05 10.40 -18.56
CA ILE A 738 -12.26 9.79 -18.00
C ILE A 738 -12.12 9.86 -16.48
N ASP A 739 -13.17 10.29 -15.79
CA ASP A 739 -13.27 10.21 -14.33
C ASP A 739 -13.89 8.85 -13.94
N GLY A 740 -13.19 8.11 -13.07
CA GLY A 740 -13.54 6.74 -12.70
C GLY A 740 -14.60 6.59 -11.61
N ASP A 741 -14.99 7.66 -10.92
CA ASP A 741 -16.02 7.67 -9.86
C ASP A 741 -17.39 8.05 -10.47
N THR A 742 -17.39 9.11 -11.27
CA THR A 742 -18.57 9.70 -11.91
C THR A 742 -18.87 9.14 -13.31
N GLY A 743 -17.87 8.57 -13.99
CA GLY A 743 -17.94 8.24 -15.42
C GLY A 743 -17.91 9.45 -16.37
N GLY A 744 -17.68 10.66 -15.85
CA GLY A 744 -17.58 11.88 -16.64
C GLY A 744 -16.37 11.88 -17.59
N VAL A 745 -16.43 12.64 -18.67
CA VAL A 745 -15.38 12.66 -19.70
C VAL A 745 -15.03 14.06 -20.19
N SER A 746 -13.75 14.30 -20.49
CA SER A 746 -13.24 15.61 -20.87
C SER A 746 -12.15 15.54 -21.94
N THR A 747 -12.11 16.56 -22.80
CA THR A 747 -10.94 16.91 -23.61
C THR A 747 -10.69 18.40 -23.48
N TYR A 748 -9.47 18.76 -23.10
CA TYR A 748 -8.97 20.13 -23.05
C TYR A 748 -7.78 20.28 -23.99
N HIS A 749 -7.45 21.51 -24.39
CA HIS A 749 -6.26 21.78 -25.20
C HIS A 749 -5.18 22.49 -24.38
N VAL A 750 -3.99 21.92 -24.35
CA VAL A 750 -2.81 22.44 -23.67
C VAL A 750 -1.90 23.13 -24.69
N GLN A 751 -1.41 24.32 -24.37
CA GLN A 751 -0.35 25.01 -25.10
C GLN A 751 0.91 25.13 -24.24
N ILE A 752 2.08 25.12 -24.88
CA ILE A 752 3.38 25.20 -24.23
C ILE A 752 4.16 26.41 -24.72
N ASP A 753 4.78 27.11 -23.77
CA ASP A 753 5.59 28.32 -23.94
C ASP A 753 7.04 28.07 -23.45
N GLY A 754 7.94 29.07 -23.51
CA GLY A 754 9.27 29.04 -22.88
C GLY A 754 10.35 28.09 -23.45
N VAL A 755 9.97 26.96 -24.03
CA VAL A 755 10.85 25.92 -24.58
C VAL A 755 11.21 26.20 -26.05
N PRO A 756 12.34 25.66 -26.56
CA PRO A 756 12.61 25.62 -28.00
C PRO A 756 11.61 24.71 -28.71
N CYS A 757 11.02 25.17 -29.82
CA CYS A 757 10.13 24.37 -30.67
C CYS A 757 10.75 24.06 -32.03
N TYR A 758 10.59 22.82 -32.50
CA TYR A 758 11.14 22.29 -33.75
C TYR A 758 10.04 21.71 -34.68
N SER A 759 8.88 22.37 -34.74
CA SER A 759 7.71 22.00 -35.58
C SER A 759 7.94 22.02 -37.10
N THR A 760 9.17 22.25 -37.55
CA THR A 760 9.60 22.10 -38.96
C THR A 760 10.30 20.78 -39.27
N LEU A 761 10.59 19.95 -38.24
CA LEU A 761 11.16 18.61 -38.40
C LEU A 761 10.03 17.57 -38.52
N ASN A 762 10.27 16.46 -39.20
CA ASN A 762 9.35 15.32 -39.15
C ASN A 762 9.64 14.53 -37.86
N TRP A 763 8.64 14.43 -36.98
CA TRP A 763 8.74 13.67 -35.74
C TRP A 763 8.19 12.26 -35.88
N GLY A 764 8.62 11.35 -35.01
CA GLY A 764 8.08 10.01 -34.83
C GLY A 764 8.42 9.48 -33.44
N LEU A 765 7.70 8.47 -32.97
CA LEU A 765 7.81 7.96 -31.60
C LEU A 765 8.11 6.45 -31.60
N LEU A 766 9.14 6.02 -30.86
CA LEU A 766 9.42 4.60 -30.60
C LEU A 766 8.91 4.19 -29.22
N ILE A 767 8.07 3.15 -29.18
CA ILE A 767 7.46 2.59 -27.96
C ILE A 767 7.71 1.08 -27.81
N THR A 768 7.67 0.59 -26.58
CA THR A 768 7.86 -0.81 -26.18
C THR A 768 6.91 -1.16 -25.01
N PRO A 769 6.78 -2.41 -24.56
CA PRO A 769 5.99 -2.74 -23.38
C PRO A 769 6.45 -2.04 -22.10
N LEU A 770 7.67 -1.49 -22.08
CA LEU A 770 8.18 -0.70 -20.96
C LEU A 770 7.67 0.74 -20.96
N THR A 771 7.26 1.28 -22.11
CA THR A 771 6.56 2.56 -22.28
C THR A 771 5.25 2.55 -21.46
N PHE A 772 5.26 3.14 -20.27
CA PHE A 772 4.19 3.02 -19.26
C PHE A 772 3.82 4.39 -18.64
N SER A 773 2.66 4.50 -17.99
CA SER A 773 2.23 5.71 -17.26
C SER A 773 2.29 6.96 -18.15
N ALA A 774 2.98 8.02 -17.73
CA ALA A 774 3.21 9.21 -18.56
C ALA A 774 3.76 8.86 -19.97
N ALA A 775 4.67 7.88 -20.13
CA ALA A 775 5.16 7.51 -21.45
C ALA A 775 4.07 6.89 -22.36
N ASN A 776 3.09 6.20 -21.78
CA ASN A 776 1.88 5.74 -22.46
C ASN A 776 0.94 6.92 -22.80
N GLN A 777 0.85 7.94 -21.93
CA GLN A 777 0.18 9.21 -22.25
C GLN A 777 0.86 9.97 -23.40
N MET A 778 2.20 9.99 -23.49
CA MET A 778 2.92 10.61 -24.62
C MET A 778 2.58 9.90 -25.95
N ALA A 779 2.54 8.56 -25.95
CA ALA A 779 2.07 7.79 -27.11
C ALA A 779 0.61 8.07 -27.46
N THR A 780 -0.22 8.35 -26.45
CA THR A 780 -1.65 8.69 -26.62
C THR A 780 -1.80 10.09 -27.24
N ILE A 781 -1.05 11.08 -26.76
CA ILE A 781 -1.02 12.45 -27.30
C ILE A 781 -0.49 12.46 -28.74
N PHE A 782 0.57 11.69 -29.05
CA PHE A 782 1.08 11.54 -30.42
C PHE A 782 -0.01 11.05 -31.40
N MET A 783 -0.76 10.03 -30.98
CA MET A 783 -1.84 9.42 -31.77
C MET A 783 -3.07 10.34 -31.90
N GLU A 784 -3.49 10.99 -30.82
CA GLU A 784 -4.69 11.85 -30.79
C GLU A 784 -4.49 13.17 -31.56
N ASN A 785 -3.24 13.66 -31.65
CA ASN A 785 -2.91 14.95 -32.24
C ASN A 785 -2.15 14.88 -33.60
N ASP A 786 -2.01 13.69 -34.20
CA ASP A 786 -1.33 13.48 -35.50
C ASP A 786 0.12 14.05 -35.53
N LEU A 787 0.85 13.93 -34.41
CA LEU A 787 2.19 14.53 -34.24
C LEU A 787 3.30 13.79 -35.02
N GLY A 788 3.05 12.55 -35.42
CA GLY A 788 3.98 11.71 -36.18
C GLY A 788 3.68 10.22 -36.03
N PRO A 789 4.23 9.36 -36.90
CA PRO A 789 4.03 7.91 -36.82
C PRO A 789 4.64 7.31 -35.56
N ILE A 790 3.92 6.36 -34.97
CA ILE A 790 4.38 5.55 -33.84
C ILE A 790 4.91 4.21 -34.36
N ILE A 791 6.13 3.83 -33.97
CA ILE A 791 6.78 2.56 -34.28
C ILE A 791 7.07 1.76 -33.00
N GLY A 792 7.19 0.45 -33.11
CA GLY A 792 7.78 -0.39 -32.06
C GLY A 792 6.91 -1.59 -31.72
N VAL A 793 6.71 -1.80 -30.42
CA VAL A 793 5.83 -2.83 -29.85
C VAL A 793 4.80 -2.12 -28.97
N ARG A 794 3.60 -2.69 -28.81
CA ARG A 794 2.52 -2.11 -27.98
C ARG A 794 3.05 -1.68 -26.61
N SER A 795 2.67 -0.47 -26.20
CA SER A 795 3.06 0.11 -24.90
C SER A 795 2.49 -0.68 -23.71
N GLY A 796 3.07 -0.50 -22.51
CA GLY A 796 2.71 -1.23 -21.30
C GLY A 796 1.36 -0.84 -20.71
N GLY A 797 0.84 0.35 -21.04
CA GLY A 797 -0.40 0.88 -20.47
C GLY A 797 -0.15 1.73 -19.22
N GLY A 798 -1.02 1.59 -18.22
CA GLY A 798 -1.07 2.48 -17.06
C GLY A 798 -1.76 3.77 -17.43
N ALA A 799 -3.08 3.82 -17.26
CA ALA A 799 -3.90 4.98 -17.60
C ALA A 799 -3.99 6.01 -16.48
N CYS A 800 -3.95 5.58 -15.22
CA CYS A 800 -4.28 6.44 -14.10
C CYS A 800 -3.07 7.27 -13.63
N SER A 801 -3.36 8.44 -13.06
CA SER A 801 -2.46 9.02 -12.05
C SER A 801 -2.53 8.21 -10.76
N ILE A 802 -1.48 8.23 -9.94
CA ILE A 802 -1.42 7.45 -8.68
C ILE A 802 -1.97 8.24 -7.50
N THR A 803 -2.70 7.60 -6.59
CA THR A 803 -3.13 8.19 -5.31
C THR A 803 -2.50 7.45 -4.12
N PRO A 804 -2.03 8.17 -3.08
CA PRO A 804 -1.68 7.55 -1.79
C PRO A 804 -2.95 7.19 -1.01
N ILE A 805 -2.88 6.09 -0.25
CA ILE A 805 -3.93 5.61 0.66
C ILE A 805 -3.33 5.34 2.03
N LEU A 806 -4.01 5.79 3.09
CA LEU A 806 -3.63 5.58 4.49
C LEU A 806 -4.69 4.76 5.23
N LEU A 807 -4.37 3.51 5.53
CA LEU A 807 -5.28 2.62 6.26
C LEU A 807 -5.36 2.96 7.76
N PRO A 808 -6.46 2.60 8.45
CA PRO A 808 -6.66 2.90 9.87
C PRO A 808 -5.57 2.42 10.84
N ASN A 809 -4.91 1.29 10.55
CA ASN A 809 -3.75 0.80 11.30
C ASN A 809 -2.43 1.55 10.99
N GLY A 810 -2.45 2.54 10.10
CA GLY A 810 -1.31 3.31 9.64
C GLY A 810 -0.44 2.64 8.57
N THR A 811 -0.85 1.52 7.99
CA THR A 811 -0.22 0.99 6.78
C THR A 811 -0.56 1.91 5.60
N ALA A 812 0.43 2.20 4.75
CA ALA A 812 0.24 3.04 3.58
C ALA A 812 0.57 2.29 2.29
N PHE A 813 -0.16 2.59 1.23
CA PHE A 813 0.08 2.08 -0.11
C PHE A 813 -0.34 3.09 -1.18
N THR A 814 -0.03 2.79 -2.43
CA THR A 814 -0.32 3.64 -3.59
C THR A 814 -1.12 2.83 -4.60
N MET A 815 -2.12 3.43 -5.24
CA MET A 815 -2.94 2.76 -6.26
C MET A 815 -3.34 3.68 -7.42
N SER A 816 -3.82 3.08 -8.51
CA SER A 816 -4.42 3.81 -9.63
C SER A 816 -5.66 4.60 -9.18
N SER A 817 -5.65 5.92 -9.39
CA SER A 817 -6.74 6.84 -8.99
C SER A 817 -7.88 6.92 -10.01
N ASN A 818 -8.92 7.70 -9.69
CA ASN A 818 -10.06 7.97 -10.57
C ASN A 818 -9.75 8.88 -11.77
N ASN A 819 -8.59 9.54 -11.83
CA ASN A 819 -8.18 10.30 -13.01
C ASN A 819 -7.52 9.37 -14.04
N ILE A 820 -8.30 8.90 -15.02
CA ILE A 820 -7.93 7.91 -16.04
C ILE A 820 -7.61 8.61 -17.37
N ASN A 821 -6.40 8.45 -17.88
CA ASN A 821 -6.04 8.99 -19.20
C ASN A 821 -6.72 8.21 -20.34
N ALA A 822 -7.15 8.95 -21.36
CA ALA A 822 -7.91 8.43 -22.49
C ALA A 822 -7.50 9.11 -23.81
N TYR A 823 -8.02 8.59 -24.92
CA TYR A 823 -8.06 9.29 -26.21
C TYR A 823 -9.49 9.35 -26.75
N ARG A 824 -9.82 10.48 -27.38
CA ARG A 824 -11.11 10.73 -28.01
C ARG A 824 -11.12 10.22 -29.46
N THR A 825 -12.28 9.73 -29.89
CA THR A 825 -12.55 9.30 -31.27
C THR A 825 -13.95 9.76 -31.70
N GLY A 826 -14.21 9.77 -33.00
CA GLY A 826 -15.47 10.30 -33.57
C GLY A 826 -15.44 11.82 -33.79
N THR A 827 -16.49 12.36 -34.41
CA THR A 827 -16.54 13.77 -34.88
C THR A 827 -17.46 14.68 -34.06
N GLY A 828 -17.96 14.21 -32.91
CA GLY A 828 -18.90 14.96 -32.07
C GLY A 828 -20.27 15.20 -32.74
N THR A 829 -20.59 14.50 -33.83
CA THR A 829 -21.83 14.68 -34.58
C THR A 829 -22.91 13.67 -34.12
N VAL A 830 -24.19 13.96 -34.40
CA VAL A 830 -25.29 13.07 -33.99
C VAL A 830 -25.24 11.71 -34.71
N GLU A 831 -24.63 11.66 -35.89
CA GLU A 831 -24.38 10.43 -36.65
C GLU A 831 -23.08 9.70 -36.27
N ASP A 832 -22.15 10.38 -35.58
CA ASP A 832 -20.79 9.94 -35.24
C ASP A 832 -20.30 10.74 -34.00
N PRO A 833 -20.79 10.40 -32.80
CA PRO A 833 -20.52 11.15 -31.57
C PRO A 833 -19.10 10.92 -31.07
N TYR A 834 -18.66 11.71 -30.08
CA TYR A 834 -17.41 11.42 -29.40
C TYR A 834 -17.49 10.11 -28.62
N VAL A 835 -16.39 9.36 -28.63
CA VAL A 835 -16.18 8.15 -27.84
C VAL A 835 -14.80 8.22 -27.22
N TYR A 836 -14.74 8.20 -25.89
CA TYR A 836 -13.51 8.16 -25.10
C TYR A 836 -13.06 6.71 -24.89
N ASN A 837 -11.75 6.50 -24.96
CA ASN A 837 -11.13 5.19 -24.86
C ASN A 837 -9.98 5.26 -23.86
N HIS A 838 -10.08 4.56 -22.74
CA HIS A 838 -8.98 4.41 -21.78
C HIS A 838 -7.76 3.72 -22.44
N ASN A 839 -6.54 4.13 -22.08
CA ASN A 839 -5.29 3.57 -22.64
C ASN A 839 -4.59 2.56 -21.71
N GLU A 840 -5.31 2.04 -20.71
CA GLU A 840 -4.79 1.21 -19.61
C GLU A 840 -4.03 -0.06 -20.05
N PHE A 841 -4.34 -0.58 -21.22
CA PHE A 841 -3.68 -1.76 -21.80
C PHE A 841 -2.70 -1.42 -22.94
N GLY A 842 -2.32 -0.15 -23.07
CA GLY A 842 -1.30 0.35 -24.00
C GLY A 842 -1.83 0.75 -25.38
N ILE A 843 -1.23 1.80 -25.94
CA ILE A 843 -1.34 2.21 -27.35
C ILE A 843 -0.60 1.22 -28.26
N VAL A 844 -1.23 0.88 -29.39
CA VAL A 844 -0.66 0.05 -30.46
C VAL A 844 0.03 0.96 -31.48
N PRO A 845 1.29 0.70 -31.88
CA PRO A 845 1.98 1.53 -32.87
C PRO A 845 1.38 1.40 -34.28
N ASP A 846 1.50 2.44 -35.11
CA ASP A 846 1.17 2.39 -36.55
C ASP A 846 2.02 1.35 -37.29
N VAL A 847 3.26 1.18 -36.84
CA VAL A 847 4.25 0.25 -37.39
C VAL A 847 4.75 -0.70 -36.30
N GLU A 848 4.07 -1.84 -36.17
CA GLU A 848 4.48 -2.94 -35.29
C GLU A 848 5.71 -3.68 -35.86
N ILE A 849 6.76 -3.83 -35.05
CA ILE A 849 8.04 -4.50 -35.38
C ILE A 849 8.44 -5.53 -34.32
N ASP A 850 9.47 -6.34 -34.58
CA ASP A 850 10.01 -7.29 -33.59
C ASP A 850 10.83 -6.51 -32.52
N ILE A 851 10.79 -6.95 -31.26
CA ILE A 851 11.53 -6.32 -30.17
C ILE A 851 13.05 -6.33 -30.41
N ALA A 852 13.56 -7.30 -31.19
CA ALA A 852 14.97 -7.35 -31.60
C ALA A 852 15.36 -6.28 -32.64
N ASP A 853 14.39 -5.71 -33.37
CA ASP A 853 14.59 -4.77 -34.48
C ASP A 853 14.38 -3.29 -34.06
N ILE A 854 14.02 -3.00 -32.79
CA ILE A 854 13.72 -1.63 -32.29
C ILE A 854 14.89 -0.64 -32.38
N TYR A 855 16.11 -1.12 -32.59
CA TYR A 855 17.29 -0.28 -32.84
C TYR A 855 17.92 -0.52 -34.22
N ASP A 856 17.24 -1.20 -35.14
CA ASP A 856 17.72 -1.37 -36.52
C ASP A 856 17.38 -0.13 -37.38
N ALA A 857 18.43 0.46 -37.97
CA ALA A 857 18.28 1.72 -38.72
C ALA A 857 17.50 1.55 -40.03
N ASP A 858 17.73 0.46 -40.77
CA ASP A 858 17.00 0.16 -42.02
C ASP A 858 15.50 -0.11 -41.75
N THR A 859 15.15 -0.50 -40.53
CA THR A 859 13.76 -0.70 -40.06
C THR A 859 13.13 0.62 -39.63
N ILE A 860 13.77 1.37 -38.73
CA ILE A 860 13.27 2.66 -38.21
C ILE A 860 13.05 3.69 -39.34
N LEU A 861 13.98 3.79 -40.29
CA LEU A 861 13.93 4.77 -41.38
C LEU A 861 12.72 4.59 -42.33
N GLN A 862 11.94 3.51 -42.20
CA GLN A 862 10.76 3.26 -43.04
C GLN A 862 9.54 4.12 -42.68
N ILE A 863 9.54 4.79 -41.51
CA ILE A 863 8.40 5.65 -41.08
C ILE A 863 8.53 7.10 -41.57
N PHE A 864 9.75 7.55 -41.85
CA PHE A 864 10.03 8.93 -42.26
C PHE A 864 9.84 9.14 -43.78
N PRO A 865 9.60 10.39 -44.23
CA PRO A 865 9.58 10.74 -45.66
C PRO A 865 10.90 10.46 -46.38
N ALA A 866 10.85 10.26 -47.71
CA ALA A 866 11.98 9.83 -48.56
C ALA A 866 12.09 10.58 -49.92
#